data_AF-A0A1I7HN26-F1
#
_entry.id   AF-A0A1I7HN26-F1
#
_cell.length_a   1.000
_cell.length_b   1.000
_cell.length_c   1.000
_cell.angle_alpha   90.00
_cell.angle_beta   90.00
_cell.angle_gamma   90.00
#
_symmetry.space_group_name_H-M   'P 1'
#
loop_
_entity.id
_entity.type
_entity.pdbx_description
1 polymer ?
#
loop_
_entity_poly.entity_id
_entity_poly.type
_entity_poly.pdbx_seq_one_letter_code
_entity_poly.pdbx_strand_id
1 'polypeptide(L)'
;MKIREAILILSVFFVSSLSGQTVIPLDTILKRSMSAAEKYNGLVEQYTADVYMRTYVETLKKNFLYKYTHLVPRFVLHDPKSDEAVIETLSTLRFDYPNNYLQDIKNVTGTLTSKKEIDMIPFYMLNINVYGETTNTESFFMPLRFSTARYYTYHLKQVESDNNRTYYTIGFDPIYSNQKLLKGNFVIESGTWRIVHFSAEGVESFSDFSFEITMGDTWITNYLPVHFVIYHTASYLGNVVASRHLATLNYRDVKLREKQKKEKILNISDFFRVRLDSVPVNNDSAFWARHRAIPLQAREAEVIRNFKLANQQKPVGDTVNSSQQNGKRVQLFAQRMALNSKYKVKSTMIGYSGLLNPLMLGYSSIDGVTYRQKLSFNFDLKKSRTFNVNAFAGYMFRRKEFFTDVTSTWNYEPFYQGNVSLSAGIGNPTYSSLFIDEIEKNLENSTIQFEDIAVDYFKDYYVKLFNDYELFNGFVSTIGVEYHIRQPLKNNRPAASPVSREENPIEDILVTKKAFAPYLRLSWTPEQYYRYEGRQKIYVRSRFPTFKIELSRSYRDVFGSTSQYNRIEFDMSQNIPLGPMSSFQYHVGAGRFINQSTEYFADFTFFAKNNFPDNWQDGIGGTFSLLNRHLYNASDSYIQGHIMLETPFLIVRNIPLISDYINRERLYASQLYTPNIGSYTEFGYGVGNRFFKTANAAIFCSFHRTNFREVGFKASFEL
;
A
#
# COMPACT_ATOMS: atom_id res chain seq x y z
N MET A 1 -63.17 -40.63 -57.21
CA MET A 1 -61.85 -40.56 -57.85
C MET A 1 -61.47 -39.08 -57.98
N LYS A 2 -61.15 -38.40 -56.86
CA LYS A 2 -59.81 -38.21 -56.24
C LYS A 2 -58.89 -37.22 -56.98
N ILE A 3 -59.32 -35.95 -57.03
CA ILE A 3 -58.45 -34.76 -57.07
C ILE A 3 -59.08 -33.75 -56.10
N ARG A 4 -58.84 -33.90 -54.79
CA ARG A 4 -59.28 -32.90 -53.78
C ARG A 4 -58.53 -32.91 -52.44
N GLU A 5 -57.44 -33.67 -52.29
CA GLU A 5 -56.69 -33.73 -51.01
C GLU A 5 -55.29 -33.09 -51.06
N ALA A 6 -54.84 -32.53 -52.18
CA ALA A 6 -53.46 -32.01 -52.29
C ALA A 6 -53.27 -30.51 -51.99
N ILE A 7 -54.35 -29.72 -51.80
CA ILE A 7 -54.24 -28.25 -51.66
C ILE A 7 -54.42 -27.75 -50.21
N LEU A 8 -54.84 -28.62 -49.28
CA LEU A 8 -55.07 -28.22 -47.87
C LEU A 8 -53.91 -28.53 -46.90
N ILE A 9 -52.84 -29.18 -47.37
CA ILE A 9 -51.67 -29.51 -46.52
C ILE A 9 -50.50 -28.55 -46.76
N LEU A 10 -50.51 -27.74 -47.84
CA LEU A 10 -49.44 -26.78 -48.13
C LEU A 10 -49.69 -25.36 -47.56
N SER A 11 -50.86 -25.10 -46.97
CA SER A 11 -51.22 -23.80 -46.38
C SER A 11 -51.19 -23.76 -44.84
N VAL A 12 -50.85 -24.87 -44.18
CA VAL A 12 -50.71 -24.94 -42.71
C VAL A 12 -49.26 -24.79 -42.23
N PHE A 13 -48.28 -24.74 -43.14
CA PHE A 13 -46.87 -24.53 -42.78
C PHE A 13 -46.35 -23.08 -42.93
N PHE A 14 -47.21 -22.09 -43.21
CA PHE A 14 -46.78 -20.70 -43.43
C PHE A 14 -47.43 -19.64 -42.53
N VAL A 15 -48.06 -20.02 -41.42
CA VAL A 15 -48.55 -19.07 -40.41
C VAL A 15 -48.18 -19.55 -39.00
N SER A 16 -46.89 -19.46 -38.70
CA SER A 16 -46.38 -19.33 -37.32
C SER A 16 -44.95 -18.80 -37.31
N SER A 17 -44.66 -17.76 -38.08
CA SER A 17 -43.64 -16.78 -37.67
C SER A 17 -44.29 -15.83 -36.66
N LEU A 18 -44.71 -16.38 -35.52
CA LEU A 18 -44.72 -15.60 -34.30
C LEU A 18 -43.29 -15.06 -34.16
N SER A 19 -43.18 -13.76 -33.97
CA SER A 19 -41.98 -13.02 -33.65
C SER A 19 -41.31 -13.61 -32.40
N GLY A 20 -40.58 -14.71 -32.56
CA GLY A 20 -39.56 -15.11 -31.63
C GLY A 20 -38.45 -14.08 -31.78
N GLN A 21 -38.35 -13.14 -30.82
CA GLN A 21 -37.10 -12.42 -30.63
C GLN A 21 -36.00 -13.48 -30.64
N THR A 22 -35.11 -13.44 -31.64
CA THR A 22 -33.96 -14.33 -31.70
C THR A 22 -33.18 -14.10 -30.41
N VAL A 23 -33.24 -15.06 -29.48
CA VAL A 23 -32.58 -14.95 -28.18
C VAL A 23 -31.09 -14.93 -28.46
N ILE A 24 -30.50 -13.75 -28.37
CA ILE A 24 -29.06 -13.56 -28.58
C ILE A 24 -28.34 -14.35 -27.48
N PRO A 25 -27.37 -15.21 -27.83
CA PRO A 25 -26.60 -15.93 -26.82
C PRO A 25 -25.92 -14.98 -25.83
N LEU A 26 -25.84 -15.37 -24.55
CA LEU A 26 -25.23 -14.58 -23.48
C LEU A 26 -23.82 -14.10 -23.85
N ASP A 27 -22.99 -14.97 -24.43
CA ASP A 27 -21.63 -14.64 -24.84
C ASP A 27 -21.58 -13.49 -25.87
N THR A 28 -22.58 -13.43 -26.76
CA THR A 28 -22.68 -12.35 -27.75
C THR A 28 -23.10 -11.05 -27.09
N ILE A 29 -24.04 -11.10 -26.14
CA ILE A 29 -24.46 -9.93 -25.35
C ILE A 29 -23.25 -9.39 -24.57
N LEU A 30 -22.52 -10.25 -23.87
CA LEU A 30 -21.32 -9.89 -23.09
C LEU A 30 -20.22 -9.31 -23.96
N LYS A 31 -19.91 -9.93 -25.11
CA LYS A 31 -18.87 -9.43 -26.01
C LYS A 31 -19.21 -8.03 -26.55
N ARG A 32 -20.49 -7.79 -26.88
CA ARG A 32 -20.97 -6.47 -27.32
C ARG A 32 -20.96 -5.44 -26.19
N SER A 33 -21.40 -5.80 -24.99
CA SER A 33 -21.38 -4.91 -23.83
C SER A 33 -19.97 -4.55 -23.39
N MET A 34 -19.04 -5.50 -23.37
CA MET A 34 -17.63 -5.26 -23.05
C MET A 34 -16.94 -4.37 -24.10
N SER A 35 -17.23 -4.59 -25.38
CA SER A 35 -16.73 -3.73 -26.46
C SER A 35 -17.29 -2.30 -26.35
N ALA A 36 -18.57 -2.16 -25.97
CA ALA A 36 -19.17 -0.86 -25.71
C ALA A 36 -18.56 -0.19 -24.46
N ALA A 37 -18.28 -0.95 -23.40
CA ALA A 37 -17.61 -0.46 -22.20
C ALA A 37 -16.23 0.12 -22.50
N GLU A 38 -15.42 -0.53 -23.35
CA GLU A 38 -14.12 0.01 -23.80
C GLU A 38 -14.25 1.37 -24.48
N LYS A 39 -15.32 1.55 -25.29
CA LYS A 39 -15.62 2.82 -25.95
C LYS A 39 -16.07 3.89 -24.95
N TYR A 40 -16.94 3.54 -24.00
CA TYR A 40 -17.54 4.50 -23.07
C TYR A 40 -16.62 4.93 -21.93
N ASN A 41 -15.69 4.06 -21.50
CA ASN A 41 -14.75 4.32 -20.41
C ASN A 41 -13.94 5.63 -20.60
N GLY A 42 -13.64 6.02 -21.83
CA GLY A 42 -12.86 7.23 -22.16
C GLY A 42 -13.65 8.30 -22.91
N LEU A 43 -14.98 8.26 -22.87
CA LEU A 43 -15.85 9.12 -23.67
C LEU A 43 -15.88 10.57 -23.17
N VAL A 44 -15.89 10.77 -21.86
CA VAL A 44 -15.99 12.10 -21.24
C VAL A 44 -14.60 12.66 -20.97
N GLU A 45 -14.35 13.89 -21.41
CA GLU A 45 -13.10 14.60 -21.17
C GLU A 45 -13.14 15.40 -19.87
N GLN A 46 -14.25 16.08 -19.60
CA GLN A 46 -14.42 16.92 -18.42
C GLN A 46 -15.90 17.03 -18.04
N TYR A 47 -16.20 17.12 -16.75
CA TYR A 47 -17.51 17.58 -16.28
C TYR A 47 -17.41 18.26 -14.91
N THR A 48 -18.43 19.05 -14.58
CA THR A 48 -18.69 19.49 -13.20
C THR A 48 -20.06 18.98 -12.78
N ALA A 49 -20.24 18.55 -11.54
CA ALA A 49 -21.52 18.07 -11.04
C ALA A 49 -21.79 18.63 -9.64
N ASP A 50 -23.03 19.06 -9.41
CA ASP A 50 -23.50 19.36 -8.06
C ASP A 50 -23.99 18.05 -7.43
N VAL A 51 -23.48 17.76 -6.24
CA VAL A 51 -23.70 16.50 -5.53
C VAL A 51 -24.40 16.79 -4.22
N TYR A 52 -25.61 16.26 -4.08
CA TYR A 52 -26.31 16.18 -2.80
C TYR A 52 -26.17 14.75 -2.27
N MET A 53 -25.66 14.58 -1.06
CA MET A 53 -25.54 13.28 -0.41
C MET A 53 -26.10 13.33 1.00
N ARG A 54 -27.00 12.39 1.30
CA ARG A 54 -27.59 12.16 2.61
C ARG A 54 -27.11 10.84 3.17
N THR A 55 -26.61 10.88 4.39
CA THR A 55 -26.11 9.72 5.14
C THR A 55 -26.99 9.53 6.37
N TYR A 56 -27.52 8.31 6.52
CA TYR A 56 -28.21 7.84 7.72
C TYR A 56 -27.36 6.74 8.35
N VAL A 57 -27.15 6.81 9.66
CA VAL A 57 -26.38 5.83 10.42
C VAL A 57 -27.23 5.32 11.56
N GLU A 58 -27.21 4.00 11.77
CA GLU A 58 -27.98 3.31 12.80
C GLU A 58 -27.12 2.26 13.51
N THR A 59 -27.22 2.24 14.83
CA THR A 59 -26.54 1.26 15.68
C THR A 59 -27.48 0.09 15.96
N LEU A 60 -27.32 -1.00 15.22
CA LEU A 60 -28.16 -2.19 15.35
C LEU A 60 -27.85 -2.99 16.62
N LYS A 61 -26.56 -3.05 17.00
CA LYS A 61 -26.10 -3.79 18.19
C LYS A 61 -24.94 -3.08 18.83
N LYS A 62 -25.01 -2.87 20.15
CA LYS A 62 -23.94 -2.28 20.96
C LYS A 62 -23.65 -3.07 22.23
N ASN A 63 -22.39 -3.19 22.59
CA ASN A 63 -21.92 -3.75 23.85
C ASN A 63 -21.13 -2.70 24.66
N PHE A 64 -20.51 -3.10 25.77
CA PHE A 64 -19.77 -2.18 26.63
C PHE A 64 -18.56 -1.52 25.92
N LEU A 65 -18.01 -2.15 24.88
CA LEU A 65 -16.89 -1.62 24.10
C LEU A 65 -17.31 -0.48 23.16
N TYR A 66 -18.60 -0.41 22.80
CA TYR A 66 -19.15 0.64 21.93
C TYR A 66 -18.83 2.05 22.43
N LYS A 67 -18.77 2.27 23.74
CA LYS A 67 -18.45 3.60 24.30
C LYS A 67 -16.99 4.01 24.08
N TYR A 68 -16.09 3.08 23.80
CA TYR A 68 -14.65 3.34 23.65
C TYR A 68 -14.19 3.44 22.19
N THR A 69 -15.06 3.16 21.24
CA THR A 69 -14.79 3.23 19.79
C THR A 69 -14.33 4.62 19.34
N HIS A 70 -14.83 5.69 19.97
CA HIS A 70 -14.41 7.08 19.68
C HIS A 70 -12.91 7.32 19.94
N LEU A 71 -12.27 6.48 20.78
CA LEU A 71 -10.84 6.52 21.08
C LEU A 71 -9.99 6.02 19.92
N VAL A 72 -10.55 5.23 19.00
CA VAL A 72 -9.88 4.78 17.79
C VAL A 72 -10.22 5.76 16.66
N PRO A 73 -9.27 6.58 16.19
CA PRO A 73 -9.54 7.51 15.09
C PRO A 73 -9.84 6.76 13.80
N ARG A 74 -10.82 7.23 13.01
CA ARG A 74 -11.19 6.67 11.69
C ARG A 74 -11.60 5.19 11.71
N PHE A 75 -12.21 4.73 12.80
CA PHE A 75 -12.64 3.34 12.93
C PHE A 75 -14.02 3.07 12.31
N VAL A 76 -15.09 3.64 12.87
CA VAL A 76 -16.47 3.49 12.37
C VAL A 76 -17.24 4.80 12.58
N LEU A 77 -18.00 5.23 11.57
CA LEU A 77 -18.91 6.38 11.66
C LEU A 77 -20.12 6.01 12.51
N HIS A 78 -20.25 6.59 13.70
CA HIS A 78 -21.40 6.44 14.59
C HIS A 78 -21.42 7.59 15.62
N ASP A 79 -22.56 7.83 16.24
CA ASP A 79 -22.68 8.77 17.36
C ASP A 79 -22.55 8.01 18.70
N PRO A 80 -21.54 8.29 19.55
CA PRO A 80 -21.44 7.66 20.87
C PRO A 80 -22.59 7.98 21.83
N LYS A 81 -23.38 9.02 21.55
CA LYS A 81 -24.46 9.53 22.41
C LYS A 81 -25.86 9.14 21.93
N SER A 82 -26.02 8.78 20.67
CA SER A 82 -27.29 8.46 20.02
C SER A 82 -27.13 7.21 19.17
N ASP A 83 -28.15 6.35 19.14
CA ASP A 83 -28.10 5.14 18.30
C ASP A 83 -28.26 5.46 16.81
N GLU A 84 -28.83 6.63 16.50
CA GLU A 84 -29.09 7.09 15.14
C GLU A 84 -28.44 8.45 14.88
N ALA A 85 -27.94 8.65 13.66
CA ALA A 85 -27.38 9.91 13.20
C ALA A 85 -27.73 10.21 11.74
N VAL A 86 -27.84 11.49 11.41
CA VAL A 86 -28.12 11.97 10.05
C VAL A 86 -27.09 13.03 9.68
N ILE A 87 -26.55 12.93 8.47
CA ILE A 87 -25.64 13.92 7.89
C ILE A 87 -26.12 14.23 6.47
N GLU A 88 -26.25 15.51 6.14
CA GLU A 88 -26.49 15.96 4.77
C GLU A 88 -25.33 16.83 4.30
N THR A 89 -24.90 16.61 3.07
CA THR A 89 -23.78 17.31 2.46
C THR A 89 -24.14 17.81 1.07
N LEU A 90 -23.73 19.04 0.77
CA LEU A 90 -23.74 19.62 -0.57
C LEU A 90 -22.30 19.82 -1.01
N SER A 91 -21.94 19.26 -2.15
CA SER A 91 -20.58 19.35 -2.69
C SER A 91 -20.59 19.54 -4.21
N THR A 92 -19.47 20.02 -4.73
CA THR A 92 -19.23 20.10 -6.17
C THR A 92 -18.17 19.05 -6.54
N LEU A 93 -18.50 18.16 -7.47
CA LEU A 93 -17.60 17.15 -8.02
C LEU A 93 -17.14 17.61 -9.40
N ARG A 94 -15.84 17.76 -9.60
CA ARG A 94 -15.24 18.03 -10.90
C ARG A 94 -14.46 16.81 -11.36
N PHE A 95 -14.61 16.46 -12.63
CA PHE A 95 -13.83 15.40 -13.28
C PHE A 95 -13.05 15.95 -14.46
N ASP A 96 -11.79 15.52 -14.61
CA ASP A 96 -10.98 15.72 -15.80
C ASP A 96 -10.32 14.37 -16.21
N TYR A 97 -10.40 13.99 -17.49
CA TYR A 97 -9.79 12.75 -18.01
C TYR A 97 -8.26 12.75 -17.81
N PRO A 98 -7.59 11.61 -17.49
CA PRO A 98 -8.12 10.25 -17.48
C PRO A 98 -8.93 9.87 -16.24
N ASN A 99 -8.51 10.28 -15.04
CA ASN A 99 -9.12 9.87 -13.77
C ASN A 99 -8.98 10.97 -12.70
N ASN A 100 -8.99 12.25 -13.06
CA ASN A 100 -8.93 13.33 -12.08
C ASN A 100 -10.30 13.57 -11.48
N TYR A 101 -10.46 13.46 -10.15
CA TYR A 101 -11.65 14.00 -9.50
C TYR A 101 -11.31 14.92 -8.35
N LEU A 102 -12.04 16.02 -8.26
CA LEU A 102 -11.98 16.95 -7.15
C LEU A 102 -13.38 17.10 -6.57
N GLN A 103 -13.54 16.73 -5.31
CA GLN A 103 -14.80 16.91 -4.59
C GLN A 103 -14.63 18.00 -3.54
N ASP A 104 -15.39 19.08 -3.69
CA ASP A 104 -15.33 20.25 -2.82
C ASP A 104 -16.62 20.36 -2.02
N ILE A 105 -16.55 20.15 -0.69
CA ILE A 105 -17.74 20.18 0.17
C ILE A 105 -18.08 21.64 0.49
N LYS A 106 -19.28 22.07 0.10
CA LYS A 106 -19.73 23.45 0.25
C LYS A 106 -20.50 23.68 1.54
N ASN A 107 -21.40 22.77 1.92
CA ASN A 107 -22.22 22.90 3.12
C ASN A 107 -22.44 21.53 3.75
N VAL A 108 -22.53 21.53 5.09
CA VAL A 108 -22.88 20.34 5.88
C VAL A 108 -23.94 20.72 6.90
N THR A 109 -24.87 19.80 7.15
CA THR A 109 -25.83 19.85 8.26
C THR A 109 -26.06 18.45 8.82
N GLY A 110 -26.58 18.34 10.04
CA GLY A 110 -26.89 17.05 10.64
C GLY A 110 -26.59 16.97 12.12
N THR A 111 -26.60 15.75 12.64
CA THR A 111 -26.24 15.43 14.03
C THR A 111 -24.73 15.26 14.19
N LEU A 112 -24.04 14.82 13.13
CA LEU A 112 -22.60 14.63 13.05
C LEU A 112 -22.00 15.55 11.98
N THR A 113 -21.39 16.66 12.40
CA THR A 113 -20.87 17.70 11.50
C THR A 113 -19.38 17.96 11.68
N SER A 114 -18.66 17.16 12.47
CA SER A 114 -17.23 17.36 12.67
C SER A 114 -16.43 16.90 11.44
N LYS A 115 -15.28 17.53 11.19
CA LYS A 115 -14.41 17.16 10.05
C LYS A 115 -14.02 15.67 10.07
N LYS A 116 -13.80 15.10 11.27
CA LYS A 116 -13.46 13.68 11.44
C LYS A 116 -14.59 12.74 11.00
N GLU A 117 -15.84 13.14 11.23
CA GLU A 117 -17.03 12.37 10.82
C GLU A 117 -17.24 12.47 9.30
N ILE A 118 -17.13 13.67 8.73
CA ILE A 118 -17.31 13.89 7.29
C ILE A 118 -16.25 13.13 6.48
N ASP A 119 -15.01 13.06 6.98
CA ASP A 119 -13.91 12.26 6.40
C ASP A 119 -14.24 10.76 6.27
N MET A 120 -15.17 10.23 7.09
CA MET A 120 -15.54 8.81 7.08
C MET A 120 -16.66 8.47 6.09
N ILE A 121 -17.32 9.47 5.49
CA ILE A 121 -18.35 9.24 4.48
C ILE A 121 -17.68 8.71 3.19
N PRO A 122 -18.23 7.65 2.55
CA PRO A 122 -17.59 7.00 1.40
C PRO A 122 -17.75 7.80 0.08
N PHE A 123 -17.33 9.06 0.07
CA PHE A 123 -17.36 9.94 -1.10
C PHE A 123 -16.63 9.37 -2.31
N TYR A 124 -15.59 8.57 -2.06
CA TYR A 124 -14.85 7.87 -3.10
C TYR A 124 -15.71 6.89 -3.90
N MET A 125 -16.87 6.44 -3.40
CA MET A 125 -17.78 5.57 -4.16
C MET A 125 -18.59 6.33 -5.22
N LEU A 126 -18.73 7.64 -5.09
CA LEU A 126 -19.49 8.47 -6.04
C LEU A 126 -18.76 8.65 -7.38
N ASN A 127 -17.48 8.29 -7.44
CA ASN A 127 -16.67 8.38 -8.64
C ASN A 127 -16.60 7.06 -9.41
N ILE A 128 -17.32 6.00 -9.02
CA ILE A 128 -17.22 4.69 -9.67
C ILE A 128 -17.60 4.80 -11.15
N ASN A 129 -16.65 4.52 -12.02
CA ASN A 129 -16.89 4.34 -13.44
C ASN A 129 -17.18 2.86 -13.72
N VAL A 130 -18.45 2.54 -13.99
CA VAL A 130 -18.88 1.17 -14.25
C VAL A 130 -18.20 0.53 -15.47
N TYR A 131 -17.68 1.35 -16.40
CA TYR A 131 -16.97 0.90 -17.60
C TYR A 131 -15.44 0.78 -17.42
N GLY A 132 -14.92 1.12 -16.24
CA GLY A 132 -13.51 0.99 -15.90
C GLY A 132 -13.05 -0.47 -15.77
N GLU A 133 -11.74 -0.71 -15.69
CA GLU A 133 -11.22 -2.03 -15.28
C GLU A 133 -11.30 -2.20 -13.76
N THR A 134 -11.02 -1.12 -13.05
CA THR A 134 -11.15 -1.03 -11.60
C THR A 134 -11.97 0.19 -11.24
N THR A 135 -12.42 0.28 -9.99
CA THR A 135 -12.80 1.59 -9.44
C THR A 135 -11.60 2.54 -9.45
N ASN A 136 -11.84 3.85 -9.39
CA ASN A 136 -10.76 4.84 -9.45
C ASN A 136 -9.78 4.77 -8.27
N THR A 137 -10.23 4.22 -7.14
CA THR A 137 -9.39 3.93 -5.96
C THR A 137 -8.68 2.57 -6.05
N GLU A 138 -8.85 1.83 -7.15
CA GLU A 138 -8.39 0.45 -7.32
C GLU A 138 -8.90 -0.52 -6.23
N SER A 139 -10.03 -0.17 -5.61
CA SER A 139 -10.64 -0.96 -4.53
C SER A 139 -11.27 -2.25 -5.05
N PHE A 140 -11.98 -2.18 -6.18
CA PHE A 140 -12.71 -3.31 -6.75
C PHE A 140 -12.48 -3.44 -8.26
N PHE A 141 -12.59 -4.66 -8.77
CA PHE A 141 -12.57 -4.92 -10.20
C PHE A 141 -13.98 -4.88 -10.76
N MET A 142 -14.11 -4.24 -11.92
CA MET A 142 -15.40 -4.13 -12.59
C MET A 142 -15.59 -5.34 -13.50
N PRO A 143 -16.80 -5.91 -13.60
CA PRO A 143 -17.05 -7.10 -14.42
C PRO A 143 -17.17 -6.80 -15.93
N LEU A 144 -17.12 -5.52 -16.34
CA LEU A 144 -17.50 -5.11 -17.70
C LEU A 144 -16.33 -4.96 -18.69
N ARG A 145 -15.13 -5.44 -18.35
CA ARG A 145 -13.94 -5.35 -19.22
C ARG A 145 -13.38 -6.72 -19.55
N PHE A 146 -12.85 -6.89 -20.77
CA PHE A 146 -12.24 -8.17 -21.19
C PHE A 146 -11.08 -8.60 -20.27
N SER A 147 -10.28 -7.66 -19.75
CA SER A 147 -9.15 -7.94 -18.86
C SER A 147 -9.58 -8.49 -17.48
N THR A 148 -10.78 -8.13 -17.02
CA THR A 148 -11.32 -8.47 -15.69
C THR A 148 -12.43 -9.51 -15.75
N ALA A 149 -13.08 -9.70 -16.90
CA ALA A 149 -14.17 -10.67 -17.08
C ALA A 149 -13.79 -12.10 -16.68
N ARG A 150 -12.50 -12.47 -16.84
CA ARG A 150 -11.93 -13.76 -16.43
C ARG A 150 -12.03 -14.06 -14.93
N TYR A 151 -12.38 -13.08 -14.09
CA TYR A 151 -12.55 -13.27 -12.64
C TYR A 151 -14.01 -13.53 -12.22
N TYR A 152 -14.95 -13.52 -13.18
CA TYR A 152 -16.37 -13.65 -12.92
C TYR A 152 -17.02 -14.72 -13.80
N THR A 153 -18.06 -15.35 -13.28
CA THR A 153 -19.04 -16.12 -14.04
C THR A 153 -20.27 -15.27 -14.30
N TYR A 154 -20.87 -15.43 -15.49
CA TYR A 154 -22.03 -14.64 -15.90
C TYR A 154 -23.22 -15.54 -16.17
N HIS A 155 -24.42 -15.06 -15.84
CA HIS A 155 -25.67 -15.72 -16.16
C HIS A 155 -26.74 -14.70 -16.52
N LEU A 156 -27.57 -15.02 -17.52
CA LEU A 156 -28.70 -14.18 -17.90
C LEU A 156 -29.83 -14.39 -16.88
N LYS A 157 -30.23 -13.34 -16.17
CA LYS A 157 -31.32 -13.41 -15.19
C LYS A 157 -32.68 -13.16 -15.82
N GLN A 158 -32.77 -12.08 -16.61
CA GLN A 158 -34.04 -11.62 -17.14
C GLN A 158 -33.85 -10.86 -18.44
N VAL A 159 -34.87 -10.92 -19.29
CA VAL A 159 -35.01 -10.09 -20.48
C VAL A 159 -36.33 -9.35 -20.37
N GLU A 160 -36.27 -8.03 -20.38
CA GLU A 160 -37.45 -7.16 -20.35
C GLU A 160 -37.53 -6.40 -21.68
N SER A 161 -38.74 -6.12 -22.16
CA SER A 161 -38.94 -5.26 -23.32
C SER A 161 -39.90 -4.15 -22.93
N ASP A 162 -39.42 -2.91 -22.96
CA ASP A 162 -40.22 -1.72 -22.68
C ASP A 162 -40.02 -0.71 -23.82
N ASN A 163 -41.11 -0.12 -24.31
CA ASN A 163 -41.12 0.90 -25.37
C ASN A 163 -40.25 0.57 -26.60
N ASN A 164 -40.35 -0.66 -27.10
CA ASN A 164 -39.57 -1.17 -28.25
C ASN A 164 -38.04 -1.23 -28.04
N ARG A 165 -37.58 -1.13 -26.78
CA ARG A 165 -36.20 -1.39 -26.34
C ARG A 165 -36.16 -2.65 -25.49
N THR A 166 -35.16 -3.49 -25.74
CA THR A 166 -34.93 -4.70 -24.96
C THR A 166 -33.83 -4.46 -23.93
N TYR A 167 -34.08 -4.85 -22.69
CA TYR A 167 -33.13 -4.78 -21.59
C TYR A 167 -32.72 -6.18 -21.16
N TYR A 168 -31.42 -6.38 -20.95
CA TYR A 168 -30.85 -7.65 -20.49
C TYR A 168 -30.27 -7.47 -19.09
N THR A 169 -30.80 -8.22 -18.13
CA THR A 169 -30.28 -8.27 -16.76
C THR A 169 -29.32 -9.43 -16.65
N ILE A 170 -28.04 -9.13 -16.44
CA ILE A 170 -26.97 -10.14 -16.31
C ILE A 170 -26.50 -10.15 -14.87
N GLY A 171 -26.54 -11.33 -14.26
CA GLY A 171 -25.89 -11.58 -12.97
C GLY A 171 -24.42 -11.95 -13.18
N PHE A 172 -23.57 -11.47 -12.27
CA PHE A 172 -22.17 -11.83 -12.22
C PHE A 172 -21.80 -12.30 -10.81
N ASP A 173 -21.11 -13.43 -10.73
CA ASP A 173 -20.60 -14.00 -9.49
C ASP A 173 -19.07 -14.10 -9.59
N PRO A 174 -18.33 -13.81 -8.50
CA PRO A 174 -16.90 -13.98 -8.50
C PRO A 174 -16.56 -15.48 -8.53
N ILE A 175 -15.55 -15.86 -9.33
CA ILE A 175 -15.11 -17.28 -9.41
C ILE A 175 -14.52 -17.73 -8.07
N TYR A 176 -13.95 -16.80 -7.29
CA TYR A 176 -13.34 -17.06 -5.99
C TYR A 176 -13.78 -16.00 -4.98
N SER A 177 -13.87 -16.38 -3.71
CA SER A 177 -14.07 -15.44 -2.61
C SER A 177 -12.85 -14.51 -2.50
N ASN A 178 -13.02 -13.21 -2.78
CA ASN A 178 -11.99 -12.20 -2.61
C ASN A 178 -12.62 -10.81 -2.44
N GLN A 179 -12.07 -10.02 -1.53
CA GLN A 179 -12.57 -8.68 -1.17
C GLN A 179 -12.50 -7.64 -2.30
N LYS A 180 -11.66 -7.87 -3.31
CA LYS A 180 -11.57 -7.00 -4.49
C LYS A 180 -12.54 -7.38 -5.61
N LEU A 181 -13.20 -8.54 -5.50
CA LEU A 181 -14.23 -8.96 -6.44
C LEU A 181 -15.61 -8.62 -5.89
N LEU A 182 -16.57 -8.49 -6.80
CA LEU A 182 -17.93 -8.08 -6.51
C LEU A 182 -18.90 -9.18 -6.95
N LYS A 183 -20.06 -9.24 -6.33
CA LYS A 183 -21.19 -10.05 -6.78
C LYS A 183 -22.36 -9.14 -7.05
N GLY A 184 -23.13 -9.36 -8.12
CA GLY A 184 -24.25 -8.47 -8.38
C GLY A 184 -24.87 -8.64 -9.75
N ASN A 185 -25.51 -7.58 -10.23
CA ASN A 185 -26.18 -7.56 -11.52
C ASN A 185 -25.94 -6.24 -12.26
N PHE A 186 -25.98 -6.29 -13.57
CA PHE A 186 -26.07 -5.08 -14.38
C PHE A 186 -27.11 -5.24 -15.48
N VAL A 187 -27.77 -4.14 -15.82
CA VAL A 187 -28.83 -4.08 -16.82
C VAL A 187 -28.29 -3.36 -18.05
N ILE A 188 -28.37 -4.02 -19.20
CA ILE A 188 -27.90 -3.51 -20.49
C ILE A 188 -29.07 -3.17 -21.39
N GLU A 189 -29.01 -2.01 -22.05
CA GLU A 189 -29.91 -1.64 -23.14
C GLU A 189 -29.44 -2.21 -24.48
N SER A 190 -30.32 -2.91 -25.21
CA SER A 190 -30.03 -3.46 -26.53
C SER A 190 -29.77 -2.35 -27.57
N GLY A 191 -28.84 -2.60 -28.49
CA GLY A 191 -28.44 -1.64 -29.55
C GLY A 191 -27.31 -0.71 -29.12
N THR A 192 -27.49 0.06 -28.04
CA THR A 192 -26.43 0.93 -27.47
C THR A 192 -25.43 0.16 -26.63
N TRP A 193 -25.86 -0.97 -26.05
CA TRP A 193 -25.11 -1.80 -25.09
C TRP A 193 -24.59 -1.02 -23.88
N ARG A 194 -25.25 0.09 -23.54
CA ARG A 194 -24.94 0.88 -22.35
C ARG A 194 -25.49 0.19 -21.11
N ILE A 195 -24.85 0.43 -19.98
CA ILE A 195 -25.39 0.08 -18.66
C ILE A 195 -26.43 1.13 -18.28
N VAL A 196 -27.61 0.68 -17.86
CA VAL A 196 -28.69 1.55 -17.34
C VAL A 196 -28.71 1.50 -15.81
N HIS A 197 -28.51 0.31 -15.26
CA HIS A 197 -28.46 0.07 -13.82
C HIS A 197 -27.35 -0.92 -13.48
N PHE A 198 -26.66 -0.68 -12.37
CA PHE A 198 -25.59 -1.54 -11.87
C PHE A 198 -25.75 -1.71 -10.37
N SER A 199 -25.89 -2.94 -9.90
CA SER A 199 -25.95 -3.28 -8.48
C SER A 199 -24.85 -4.28 -8.15
N ALA A 200 -24.18 -4.05 -7.03
CA ALA A 200 -23.10 -4.90 -6.58
C ALA A 200 -23.00 -4.94 -5.06
N GLU A 201 -22.57 -6.09 -4.58
CA GLU A 201 -22.26 -6.40 -3.21
C GLU A 201 -20.78 -6.76 -3.16
N GLY A 202 -20.11 -6.28 -2.12
CA GLY A 202 -18.73 -6.62 -1.83
C GLY A 202 -18.54 -6.81 -0.34
N VAL A 203 -17.55 -7.62 -0.01
CA VAL A 203 -17.14 -7.88 1.36
C VAL A 203 -15.78 -7.26 1.56
N GLU A 204 -15.68 -6.30 2.48
CA GLU A 204 -14.41 -5.89 3.07
C GLU A 204 -14.32 -6.55 4.46
N SER A 205 -13.12 -6.78 5.03
CA SER A 205 -13.12 -7.48 6.32
C SER A 205 -13.89 -6.64 7.36
N PHE A 206 -14.74 -7.29 8.17
CA PHE A 206 -15.58 -6.64 9.17
C PHE A 206 -16.61 -5.64 8.60
N SER A 207 -16.75 -5.53 7.27
CA SER A 207 -17.81 -4.73 6.68
C SER A 207 -18.34 -5.28 5.36
N ASP A 208 -19.65 -5.42 5.31
CA ASP A 208 -20.36 -5.73 4.08
C ASP A 208 -20.89 -4.42 3.50
N PHE A 209 -20.71 -4.22 2.20
CA PHE A 209 -21.28 -3.09 1.51
C PHE A 209 -22.01 -3.54 0.26
N SER A 210 -23.11 -2.87 -0.03
CA SER A 210 -23.82 -3.00 -1.29
C SER A 210 -24.06 -1.62 -1.87
N PHE A 211 -24.04 -1.53 -3.19
CA PHE A 211 -24.30 -0.28 -3.85
C PHE A 211 -25.08 -0.49 -5.14
N GLU A 212 -25.95 0.46 -5.43
CA GLU A 212 -26.76 0.53 -6.62
C GLU A 212 -26.48 1.87 -7.31
N ILE A 213 -26.24 1.80 -8.61
CA ILE A 213 -25.93 2.93 -9.47
C ILE A 213 -26.97 2.96 -10.58
N THR A 214 -27.65 4.09 -10.70
CA THR A 214 -28.56 4.35 -11.81
C THR A 214 -27.94 5.39 -12.73
N MET A 215 -27.83 5.05 -14.01
CA MET A 215 -27.26 5.90 -15.05
C MET A 215 -28.31 6.89 -15.54
N GLY A 216 -27.87 8.02 -16.12
CA GLY A 216 -28.81 9.00 -16.67
C GLY A 216 -29.50 8.54 -17.95
N ASP A 217 -30.56 9.24 -18.34
CA ASP A 217 -31.33 8.96 -19.56
C ASP A 217 -31.31 10.10 -20.59
N THR A 218 -30.58 11.19 -20.29
CA THR A 218 -30.38 12.26 -21.26
C THR A 218 -29.21 11.94 -22.18
N TRP A 219 -29.19 12.52 -23.39
CA TRP A 219 -28.13 12.25 -24.37
C TRP A 219 -26.70 12.44 -23.81
N ILE A 220 -26.52 13.37 -22.88
CA ILE A 220 -25.24 13.65 -22.19
C ILE A 220 -24.98 12.66 -21.06
N THR A 221 -26.00 12.41 -20.23
CA THR A 221 -25.87 11.63 -18.99
C THR A 221 -26.06 10.13 -19.17
N ASN A 222 -26.37 9.66 -20.38
CA ASN A 222 -26.56 8.25 -20.73
C ASN A 222 -25.43 7.31 -20.28
N TYR A 223 -24.22 7.85 -20.11
CA TYR A 223 -23.02 7.11 -19.73
C TYR A 223 -22.48 7.51 -18.35
N LEU A 224 -23.20 8.35 -17.62
CA LEU A 224 -22.78 8.90 -16.33
C LEU A 224 -23.78 8.51 -15.22
N PRO A 225 -23.30 8.20 -14.01
CA PRO A 225 -24.16 7.83 -12.90
C PRO A 225 -24.87 9.06 -12.32
N VAL A 226 -26.19 8.99 -12.14
CA VAL A 226 -27.00 10.12 -11.63
C VAL A 226 -27.45 9.87 -10.19
N HIS A 227 -27.74 8.61 -9.84
CA HIS A 227 -28.17 8.23 -8.51
C HIS A 227 -27.30 7.11 -7.96
N PHE A 228 -26.93 7.23 -6.68
CA PHE A 228 -26.25 6.21 -5.91
C PHE A 228 -27.04 5.90 -4.65
N VAL A 229 -27.18 4.61 -4.38
CA VAL A 229 -27.62 4.08 -3.09
C VAL A 229 -26.50 3.19 -2.59
N ILE A 230 -25.97 3.48 -1.40
CA ILE A 230 -24.89 2.71 -0.80
C ILE A 230 -25.35 2.27 0.58
N TYR A 231 -25.35 0.97 0.81
CA TYR A 231 -25.50 0.37 2.13
C TYR A 231 -24.15 -0.13 2.61
N HIS A 232 -23.87 0.10 3.87
CA HIS A 232 -22.61 -0.29 4.49
C HIS A 232 -22.87 -0.71 5.92
N THR A 233 -22.49 -1.93 6.26
CA THR A 233 -22.68 -2.54 7.58
C THR A 233 -21.31 -2.87 8.14
N ALA A 234 -20.95 -2.28 9.27
CA ALA A 234 -19.70 -2.53 9.98
C ALA A 234 -19.96 -3.40 11.22
N SER A 235 -19.29 -4.55 11.30
CA SER A 235 -19.42 -5.54 12.37
C SER A 235 -18.08 -5.72 13.09
N TYR A 236 -17.97 -5.24 14.34
CA TYR A 236 -16.72 -5.26 15.08
C TYR A 236 -16.91 -5.57 16.57
N LEU A 237 -16.12 -6.50 17.10
CA LEU A 237 -16.11 -6.84 18.54
C LEU A 237 -17.52 -7.05 19.13
N GLY A 238 -18.44 -7.63 18.36
CA GLY A 238 -19.84 -7.86 18.74
C GLY A 238 -20.80 -6.66 18.62
N ASN A 239 -20.32 -5.51 18.15
CA ASN A 239 -21.12 -4.34 17.77
C ASN A 239 -21.43 -4.39 16.27
N VAL A 240 -22.59 -3.86 15.88
CA VAL A 240 -23.02 -3.76 14.48
C VAL A 240 -23.59 -2.36 14.23
N VAL A 241 -23.03 -1.66 13.26
CA VAL A 241 -23.45 -0.32 12.82
C VAL A 241 -23.78 -0.40 11.34
N ALA A 242 -25.00 -0.01 10.98
CA ALA A 242 -25.45 0.09 9.59
C ALA A 242 -25.47 1.56 9.16
N SER A 243 -25.19 1.78 7.90
CA SER A 243 -25.20 3.10 7.28
C SER A 243 -25.77 3.02 5.88
N ARG A 244 -26.60 4.01 5.54
CA ARG A 244 -27.19 4.18 4.23
C ARG A 244 -26.84 5.55 3.69
N HIS A 245 -26.28 5.59 2.49
CA HIS A 245 -25.94 6.81 1.79
C HIS A 245 -26.75 6.91 0.50
N LEU A 246 -27.47 8.01 0.35
CA LEU A 246 -28.23 8.35 -0.85
C LEU A 246 -27.59 9.57 -1.49
N ALA A 247 -27.12 9.45 -2.72
CA ALA A 247 -26.51 10.56 -3.45
C ALA A 247 -27.19 10.80 -4.80
N THR A 248 -27.29 12.07 -5.18
CA THR A 248 -27.79 12.53 -6.47
C THR A 248 -26.78 13.50 -7.08
N LEU A 249 -26.41 13.26 -8.34
CA LEU A 249 -25.45 14.04 -9.09
C LEU A 249 -26.17 14.78 -10.23
N ASN A 250 -26.02 16.09 -10.28
CA ASN A 250 -26.54 16.92 -11.36
C ASN A 250 -25.38 17.51 -12.17
N TYR A 251 -25.19 17.01 -13.39
CA TYR A 251 -24.07 17.37 -14.26
C TYR A 251 -24.26 18.71 -14.97
N ARG A 252 -23.17 19.46 -15.09
CA ARG A 252 -23.00 20.71 -15.84
C ARG A 252 -21.69 20.65 -16.63
N ASP A 253 -21.65 21.39 -17.73
CA ASP A 253 -20.43 21.58 -18.54
C ASP A 253 -19.73 20.27 -18.98
N VAL A 254 -20.51 19.26 -19.35
CA VAL A 254 -19.96 17.98 -19.83
C VAL A 254 -19.34 18.16 -21.21
N LYS A 255 -18.04 17.89 -21.32
CA LYS A 255 -17.29 17.90 -22.57
C LYS A 255 -16.92 16.48 -22.96
N LEU A 256 -17.31 16.09 -24.17
CA LEU A 256 -16.94 14.80 -24.74
C LEU A 256 -15.55 14.89 -25.36
N ARG A 257 -14.81 13.79 -25.26
CA ARG A 257 -13.44 13.72 -25.77
C ARG A 257 -13.45 13.60 -27.29
N GLU A 258 -12.83 14.56 -27.96
CA GLU A 258 -12.46 14.39 -29.37
C GLU A 258 -11.29 13.43 -29.47
N LYS A 259 -11.24 12.58 -30.51
CA LYS A 259 -10.15 11.61 -30.75
C LYS A 259 -8.84 12.31 -31.14
N GLN A 260 -8.33 13.17 -30.29
CA GLN A 260 -6.99 13.73 -30.40
C GLN A 260 -6.04 12.88 -29.57
N LYS A 261 -4.96 12.45 -30.21
CA LYS A 261 -3.85 11.74 -29.58
C LYS A 261 -3.05 12.79 -28.79
N LYS A 262 -3.54 13.16 -27.60
CA LYS A 262 -2.80 14.05 -26.70
C LYS A 262 -1.44 13.42 -26.36
N GLU A 263 -0.42 14.27 -26.31
CA GLU A 263 0.92 13.89 -25.89
C GLU A 263 0.90 13.24 -24.50
N LYS A 264 1.85 12.34 -24.25
CA LYS A 264 1.95 11.62 -22.99
C LYS A 264 2.42 12.57 -21.89
N ILE A 265 1.47 13.10 -21.14
CA ILE A 265 1.73 13.94 -19.97
C ILE A 265 2.17 13.02 -18.81
N LEU A 266 3.41 13.17 -18.35
CA LEU A 266 3.95 12.39 -17.22
C LEU A 266 3.48 12.91 -15.86
N ASN A 267 3.04 14.18 -15.80
CA ASN A 267 2.47 14.80 -14.61
C ASN A 267 1.00 14.38 -14.42
N ILE A 268 0.75 13.69 -13.33
CA ILE A 268 -0.53 13.10 -12.91
C ILE A 268 -0.98 13.63 -11.54
N SER A 269 -0.76 14.93 -11.29
CA SER A 269 -1.07 15.59 -10.01
C SER A 269 -2.52 15.48 -9.56
N ASP A 270 -3.44 15.57 -10.51
CA ASP A 270 -4.85 15.69 -10.21
C ASP A 270 -5.52 14.32 -10.39
N PHE A 271 -5.37 13.36 -9.46
CA PHE A 271 -6.00 12.02 -9.61
C PHE A 271 -7.17 11.79 -8.64
N PHE A 272 -7.15 12.35 -7.42
CA PHE A 272 -8.35 12.43 -6.58
C PHE A 272 -8.09 13.35 -5.38
N ARG A 273 -8.92 14.38 -5.12
CA ARG A 273 -8.78 15.21 -3.92
C ARG A 273 -10.12 15.68 -3.38
N VAL A 274 -10.44 15.28 -2.15
CA VAL A 274 -11.54 15.88 -1.37
C VAL A 274 -11.01 17.12 -0.66
N ARG A 275 -11.60 18.29 -0.91
CA ARG A 275 -11.27 19.54 -0.21
C ARG A 275 -12.32 19.80 0.89
N LEU A 276 -11.80 20.02 2.09
CA LEU A 276 -12.54 20.24 3.34
C LEU A 276 -12.05 21.50 4.05
N ASP A 277 -11.53 22.46 3.28
CA ASP A 277 -10.93 23.68 3.82
C ASP A 277 -12.04 24.71 4.00
N SER A 278 -12.37 24.99 5.27
CA SER A 278 -13.39 25.96 5.69
C SER A 278 -14.82 25.64 5.24
N VAL A 279 -15.29 24.42 5.49
CA VAL A 279 -16.68 24.02 5.21
C VAL A 279 -17.62 24.61 6.29
N PRO A 280 -18.55 25.52 5.94
CA PRO A 280 -19.53 26.03 6.88
C PRO A 280 -20.56 24.95 7.25
N VAL A 281 -20.83 24.83 8.55
CA VAL A 281 -22.01 24.11 9.05
C VAL A 281 -23.20 25.05 8.92
N ASN A 282 -24.12 24.75 8.02
CA ASN A 282 -25.31 25.57 7.77
C ASN A 282 -26.55 24.86 8.30
N ASN A 283 -27.12 25.36 9.40
CA ASN A 283 -28.28 24.74 10.06
C ASN A 283 -29.64 25.38 9.65
N ASP A 284 -29.66 26.26 8.65
CA ASP A 284 -30.90 26.92 8.19
C ASP A 284 -31.85 25.94 7.47
N SER A 285 -33.00 25.67 8.08
CA SER A 285 -34.02 24.78 7.52
C SER A 285 -34.56 25.24 6.15
N ALA A 286 -34.69 26.56 5.94
CA ALA A 286 -35.25 27.11 4.69
C ALA A 286 -34.28 26.98 3.52
N PHE A 287 -32.97 27.10 3.80
CA PHE A 287 -31.92 26.79 2.84
C PHE A 287 -31.99 25.33 2.36
N TRP A 288 -32.03 24.37 3.29
CA TRP A 288 -32.05 22.94 2.94
C TRP A 288 -33.36 22.50 2.30
N ALA A 289 -34.50 23.07 2.68
CA ALA A 289 -35.78 22.79 2.01
C ALA A 289 -35.75 23.10 0.51
N ARG A 290 -34.98 24.11 0.08
CA ARG A 290 -34.83 24.49 -1.34
C ARG A 290 -33.79 23.67 -2.11
N HIS A 291 -32.73 23.21 -1.44
CA HIS A 291 -31.57 22.56 -2.09
C HIS A 291 -31.55 21.03 -1.96
N ARG A 292 -32.42 20.43 -1.14
CA ARG A 292 -32.53 18.97 -1.03
C ARG A 292 -33.08 18.37 -2.32
N ALA A 293 -32.30 17.49 -2.95
CA ALA A 293 -32.78 16.68 -4.05
C ALA A 293 -33.66 15.51 -3.57
N ILE A 294 -33.41 15.00 -2.35
CA ILE A 294 -34.13 13.85 -1.77
C ILE A 294 -34.83 14.32 -0.48
N PRO A 295 -36.17 14.20 -0.37
CA PRO A 295 -36.90 14.60 0.83
C PRO A 295 -36.52 13.72 2.02
N LEU A 296 -36.48 14.32 3.22
CA LEU A 296 -36.19 13.58 4.46
C LEU A 296 -37.28 12.55 4.72
N GLN A 297 -36.87 11.36 5.14
CA GLN A 297 -37.80 10.35 5.65
C GLN A 297 -38.29 10.74 7.05
N ALA A 298 -39.46 10.25 7.44
CA ALA A 298 -40.08 10.58 8.73
C ALA A 298 -39.14 10.35 9.92
N ARG A 299 -38.42 9.22 9.93
CA ARG A 299 -37.45 8.87 10.98
C ARG A 299 -36.24 9.81 11.01
N GLU A 300 -35.68 10.15 9.84
CA GLU A 300 -34.53 11.06 9.74
C GLU A 300 -34.89 12.47 10.25
N ALA A 301 -36.11 12.94 9.95
CA ALA A 301 -36.61 14.22 10.46
C ALA A 301 -36.79 14.20 11.99
N GLU A 302 -37.24 13.07 12.55
CA GLU A 302 -37.36 12.85 13.99
C GLU A 302 -35.99 12.92 14.69
N VAL A 303 -34.97 12.23 14.15
CA VAL A 303 -33.60 12.24 14.69
C VAL A 303 -33.04 13.67 14.74
N ILE A 304 -33.20 14.45 13.66
CA ILE A 304 -32.75 15.85 13.61
C ILE A 304 -33.52 16.70 14.64
N ARG A 305 -34.83 16.50 14.79
CA ARG A 305 -35.66 17.22 15.76
C ARG A 305 -35.21 16.92 17.20
N ASN A 306 -35.02 15.64 17.53
CA ASN A 306 -34.59 15.19 18.85
C ASN A 306 -33.19 15.74 19.20
N PHE A 307 -32.28 15.77 18.22
CA PHE A 307 -30.96 16.37 18.39
C PHE A 307 -31.03 17.88 18.66
N LYS A 308 -31.89 18.62 17.94
CA LYS A 308 -32.09 20.06 18.18
C LYS A 308 -32.65 20.32 19.58
N LEU A 309 -33.64 19.55 20.02
CA LEU A 309 -34.21 19.64 21.37
C LEU A 309 -33.17 19.34 22.45
N ALA A 310 -32.39 18.26 22.27
CA ALA A 310 -31.33 17.88 23.21
C ALA A 310 -30.23 18.95 23.32
N ASN A 311 -29.89 19.64 22.22
CA ASN A 311 -28.93 20.74 22.25
C ASN A 311 -29.49 22.01 22.89
N GLN A 312 -30.79 22.28 22.77
CA GLN A 312 -31.46 23.40 23.44
C GLN A 312 -31.58 23.18 24.95
N GLN A 313 -31.71 21.92 25.39
CA GLN A 313 -31.84 21.55 26.80
C GLN A 313 -30.50 21.39 27.53
N LYS A 314 -29.35 21.55 26.87
CA LYS A 314 -28.04 21.50 27.54
C LYS A 314 -27.87 22.71 28.45
N PRO A 315 -27.77 22.54 29.78
CA PRO A 315 -27.41 23.65 30.65
C PRO A 315 -26.01 24.16 30.30
N VAL A 316 -25.85 25.48 30.30
CA VAL A 316 -24.57 26.17 30.09
C VAL A 316 -23.68 25.93 31.32
N GLY A 317 -23.03 24.78 31.39
CA GLY A 317 -22.06 24.47 32.44
C GLY A 317 -22.16 23.06 33.01
N ASP A 318 -21.88 22.04 32.21
CA ASP A 318 -21.49 20.75 32.80
C ASP A 318 -20.04 20.84 33.28
N THR A 319 -19.85 21.18 34.55
CA THR A 319 -18.60 20.94 35.28
C THR A 319 -18.32 19.44 35.28
N VAL A 320 -17.38 19.03 34.45
CA VAL A 320 -16.97 17.63 34.28
C VAL A 320 -16.39 17.09 35.60
N ASN A 321 -17.04 16.08 36.18
CA ASN A 321 -16.56 15.36 37.37
C ASN A 321 -15.10 14.86 37.20
N SER A 322 -14.22 15.30 38.09
CA SER A 322 -12.76 15.04 38.05
C SER A 322 -12.38 13.56 38.24
N SER A 323 -13.23 12.75 38.88
CA SER A 323 -12.98 11.30 39.11
C SER A 323 -13.03 10.48 37.81
N GLN A 324 -13.94 10.81 36.88
CA GLN A 324 -13.99 10.19 35.54
C GLN A 324 -12.83 10.64 34.64
N GLN A 325 -12.22 11.81 34.89
CA GLN A 325 -11.04 12.25 34.15
C GLN A 325 -9.79 11.44 34.49
N ASN A 326 -9.62 11.03 35.75
CA ASN A 326 -8.43 10.28 36.18
C ASN A 326 -8.39 8.86 35.58
N GLY A 327 -9.51 8.14 35.56
CA GLY A 327 -9.60 6.84 34.89
C GLY A 327 -9.35 6.91 33.38
N LYS A 328 -9.89 7.96 32.71
CA LYS A 328 -9.61 8.23 31.29
C LYS A 328 -8.15 8.55 31.03
N ARG A 329 -7.46 9.29 31.91
CA ARG A 329 -6.02 9.60 31.79
C ARG A 329 -5.14 8.36 31.91
N VAL A 330 -5.42 7.48 32.87
CA VAL A 330 -4.69 6.21 33.04
C VAL A 330 -4.90 5.30 31.82
N GLN A 331 -6.13 5.20 31.33
CA GLN A 331 -6.45 4.43 30.13
C GLN A 331 -5.75 5.00 28.87
N LEU A 332 -5.78 6.33 28.70
CA LEU A 332 -5.06 7.03 27.62
C LEU A 332 -3.55 6.80 27.71
N PHE A 333 -2.98 6.80 28.92
CA PHE A 333 -1.57 6.51 29.13
C PHE A 333 -1.21 5.07 28.76
N ALA A 334 -1.98 4.08 29.24
CA ALA A 334 -1.79 2.67 28.89
C ALA A 334 -1.91 2.45 27.37
N GLN A 335 -2.89 3.08 26.71
CA GLN A 335 -3.05 3.03 25.27
C GLN A 335 -1.82 3.60 24.52
N ARG A 336 -1.28 4.74 24.99
CA ARG A 336 -0.07 5.36 24.40
C ARG A 336 1.20 4.54 24.60
N MET A 337 1.23 3.69 25.63
CA MET A 337 2.33 2.75 25.86
C MET A 337 2.20 1.51 24.97
N ALA A 338 0.99 1.02 24.71
CA ALA A 338 0.77 -0.21 23.96
C ALA A 338 0.57 -0.02 22.44
N LEU A 339 0.32 1.20 21.96
CA LEU A 339 0.02 1.49 20.54
C LEU A 339 0.86 2.66 20.00
N ASN A 340 1.07 2.66 18.68
CA ASN A 340 1.64 3.80 17.97
C ASN A 340 0.80 5.06 18.21
N SER A 341 1.44 6.13 18.67
CA SER A 341 0.79 7.41 18.95
C SER A 341 1.43 8.53 18.14
N LYS A 342 0.60 9.46 17.66
CA LYS A 342 1.03 10.68 16.95
C LYS A 342 0.45 11.90 17.65
N TYR A 343 1.30 12.86 17.98
CA TYR A 343 0.94 14.11 18.65
C TYR A 343 1.21 15.27 17.71
N LYS A 344 0.19 16.07 17.42
CA LYS A 344 0.35 17.31 16.65
C LYS A 344 0.40 18.49 17.60
N VAL A 345 1.55 19.17 17.66
CA VAL A 345 1.77 20.40 18.42
C VAL A 345 2.12 21.50 17.43
N LYS A 346 1.14 22.36 17.12
CA LYS A 346 1.26 23.42 16.09
C LYS A 346 1.69 22.83 14.73
N SER A 347 2.90 23.15 14.27
CA SER A 347 3.53 22.68 13.03
C SER A 347 4.49 21.50 13.24
N THR A 348 4.53 20.92 14.45
CA THR A 348 5.37 19.76 14.77
C THR A 348 4.48 18.54 14.99
N MET A 349 4.82 17.43 14.37
CA MET A 349 4.20 16.13 14.58
C MET A 349 5.20 15.17 15.21
N ILE A 350 4.93 14.71 16.42
CA ILE A 350 5.74 13.76 17.17
C ILE A 350 5.08 12.38 17.08
N GLY A 351 5.75 11.42 16.48
CA GLY A 351 5.32 10.01 16.44
C GLY A 351 6.14 9.16 17.40
N TYR A 352 5.48 8.26 18.11
CA TYR A 352 6.07 7.33 19.06
C TYR A 352 5.45 5.94 18.88
N SER A 353 6.29 4.90 18.83
CA SER A 353 5.82 3.52 18.61
C SER A 353 5.13 2.86 19.81
N GLY A 354 5.28 3.39 21.02
CA GLY A 354 4.74 2.77 22.24
C GLY A 354 5.73 1.82 22.90
N LEU A 355 5.95 1.96 24.23
CA LEU A 355 6.96 1.20 24.98
C LEU A 355 6.67 -0.30 25.03
N LEU A 356 5.41 -0.69 24.98
CA LEU A 356 4.93 -2.05 25.17
C LEU A 356 4.14 -2.52 23.95
N ASN A 357 4.38 -1.90 22.79
CA ASN A 357 3.67 -2.24 21.58
C ASN A 357 4.15 -3.61 21.06
N PRO A 358 3.27 -4.64 21.01
CA PRO A 358 3.65 -5.97 20.54
C PRO A 358 4.01 -5.99 19.04
N LEU A 359 3.58 -5.00 18.27
CA LEU A 359 3.88 -4.84 16.84
C LEU A 359 5.32 -4.38 16.58
N MET A 360 6.08 -4.12 17.64
CA MET A 360 7.51 -3.88 17.56
C MET A 360 8.32 -5.18 17.72
N LEU A 361 7.66 -6.34 17.88
CA LEU A 361 8.31 -7.64 17.89
C LEU A 361 8.42 -8.20 16.47
N GLY A 362 9.59 -8.75 16.15
CA GLY A 362 9.86 -9.51 14.94
C GLY A 362 10.45 -10.88 15.29
N TYR A 363 10.29 -11.83 14.37
CA TYR A 363 10.91 -13.14 14.49
C TYR A 363 11.52 -13.61 13.15
N SER A 364 12.75 -14.11 13.23
CA SER A 364 13.46 -14.80 12.15
C SER A 364 14.15 -16.04 12.71
N SER A 365 14.17 -17.14 11.96
CA SER A 365 14.91 -18.35 12.36
C SER A 365 16.40 -18.10 12.60
N ILE A 366 17.00 -17.07 12.00
CA ILE A 366 18.42 -16.73 12.17
C ILE A 366 18.61 -15.80 13.37
N ASP A 367 17.86 -14.70 13.42
CA ASP A 367 18.11 -13.63 14.41
C ASP A 367 17.31 -13.82 15.71
N GLY A 368 16.36 -14.75 15.72
CA GLY A 368 15.46 -15.03 16.84
C GLY A 368 14.42 -13.93 17.02
N VAL A 369 14.02 -13.71 18.27
CA VAL A 369 13.10 -12.61 18.63
C VAL A 369 13.89 -11.29 18.59
N THR A 370 13.28 -10.27 18.00
CA THR A 370 13.80 -8.91 17.95
C THR A 370 12.78 -7.93 18.48
N TYR A 371 13.24 -6.87 19.12
CA TYR A 371 12.38 -5.80 19.62
C TYR A 371 12.94 -4.43 19.22
N ARG A 372 12.05 -3.47 18.94
CA ARG A 372 12.47 -2.14 18.48
C ARG A 372 11.62 -1.00 19.02
N GLN A 373 12.13 0.20 18.86
CA GLN A 373 11.47 1.46 19.17
C GLN A 373 11.77 2.50 18.09
N LYS A 374 10.74 3.26 17.73
CA LYS A 374 10.77 4.33 16.73
C LYS A 374 10.20 5.61 17.33
N LEU A 375 11.00 6.67 17.24
CA LEU A 375 10.62 8.03 17.56
C LEU A 375 10.76 8.88 16.30
N SER A 376 9.77 9.70 16.00
CA SER A 376 9.77 10.57 14.82
C SER A 376 9.34 11.98 15.20
N PHE A 377 10.04 12.98 14.70
CA PHE A 377 9.71 14.40 14.86
C PHE A 377 9.66 15.02 13.47
N ASN A 378 8.46 15.38 13.02
CA ASN A 378 8.26 16.00 11.72
C ASN A 378 7.90 17.47 11.93
N PHE A 379 8.71 18.37 11.40
CA PHE A 379 8.52 19.81 11.47
C PHE A 379 8.07 20.31 10.10
N ASP A 380 6.83 20.77 10.02
CA ASP A 380 6.26 21.39 8.84
C ASP A 380 6.73 22.85 8.74
N LEU A 381 7.46 23.16 7.67
CA LEU A 381 7.95 24.50 7.37
C LEU A 381 7.12 25.14 6.26
N LYS A 382 7.32 26.45 6.04
CA LYS A 382 6.66 27.17 4.93
C LYS A 382 7.09 26.59 3.58
N LYS A 383 6.22 26.74 2.55
CA LYS A 383 6.44 26.26 1.17
C LYS A 383 6.57 24.73 1.05
N SER A 384 5.80 23.97 1.84
CA SER A 384 5.79 22.50 1.83
C SER A 384 7.16 21.86 2.11
N ARG A 385 8.06 22.59 2.76
CA ARG A 385 9.34 22.06 3.23
C ARG A 385 9.12 21.31 4.53
N THR A 386 9.85 20.23 4.74
CA THR A 386 9.74 19.42 5.96
C THR A 386 11.12 19.13 6.52
N PHE A 387 11.25 19.20 7.83
CA PHE A 387 12.43 18.71 8.53
C PHE A 387 11.99 17.54 9.42
N ASN A 388 12.52 16.34 9.15
CA ASN A 388 12.10 15.11 9.80
C ASN A 388 13.29 14.52 10.56
N VAL A 389 13.11 14.20 11.84
CA VAL A 389 14.11 13.50 12.65
C VAL A 389 13.51 12.17 13.07
N ASN A 390 14.08 11.08 12.58
CA ASN A 390 13.69 9.72 12.91
C ASN A 390 14.80 9.09 13.74
N ALA A 391 14.46 8.62 14.93
CA ALA A 391 15.35 7.85 15.80
C ALA A 391 14.81 6.43 15.95
N PHE A 392 15.71 5.48 15.77
CA PHE A 392 15.46 4.05 15.83
C PHE A 392 16.39 3.42 16.87
N ALA A 393 15.84 2.50 17.66
CA ALA A 393 16.60 1.64 18.55
C ALA A 393 16.04 0.21 18.46
N GLY A 394 16.90 -0.78 18.27
CA GLY A 394 16.52 -2.18 18.11
C GLY A 394 17.45 -3.08 18.90
N TYR A 395 16.92 -4.18 19.43
CA TYR A 395 17.68 -5.19 20.15
C TYR A 395 17.36 -6.60 19.63
N MET A 396 18.40 -7.39 19.38
CA MET A 396 18.29 -8.79 18.98
C MET A 396 18.60 -9.70 20.17
N PHE A 397 17.62 -10.46 20.64
CA PHE A 397 17.78 -11.25 21.86
C PHE A 397 18.73 -12.43 21.70
N ARG A 398 18.74 -13.10 20.53
CA ARG A 398 19.60 -14.27 20.28
C ARG A 398 21.08 -13.91 20.23
N ARG A 399 21.41 -12.81 19.53
CA ARG A 399 22.80 -12.34 19.32
C ARG A 399 23.27 -11.34 20.38
N LYS A 400 22.36 -10.80 21.21
CA LYS A 400 22.62 -9.75 22.20
C LYS A 400 23.22 -8.49 21.56
N GLU A 401 22.74 -8.13 20.38
CA GLU A 401 23.20 -6.97 19.62
C GLU A 401 22.20 -5.83 19.70
N PHE A 402 22.72 -4.61 19.82
CA PHE A 402 21.95 -3.38 19.86
C PHE A 402 22.22 -2.57 18.58
N PHE A 403 21.14 -2.15 17.93
CA PHE A 403 21.15 -1.32 16.73
C PHE A 403 20.51 0.01 17.07
N THR A 404 21.08 1.10 16.57
CA THR A 404 20.47 2.41 16.68
C THR A 404 20.81 3.25 15.45
N ASP A 405 19.87 4.07 15.02
CA ASP A 405 20.06 5.04 13.95
C ASP A 405 19.30 6.31 14.31
N VAL A 406 19.91 7.46 14.05
CA VAL A 406 19.25 8.76 14.09
C VAL A 406 19.46 9.43 12.75
N THR A 407 18.38 9.53 11.99
CA THR A 407 18.35 10.14 10.66
C THR A 407 17.57 11.44 10.70
N SER A 408 18.22 12.55 10.35
CA SER A 408 17.61 13.86 10.17
C SER A 408 17.56 14.20 8.68
N THR A 409 16.36 14.40 8.13
CA THR A 409 16.14 14.71 6.71
C THR A 409 15.50 16.08 6.57
N TRP A 410 16.18 16.99 5.87
CA TRP A 410 15.64 18.29 5.49
C TRP A 410 15.27 18.30 4.01
N ASN A 411 13.98 18.37 3.73
CA ASN A 411 13.46 18.57 2.38
C ASN A 411 13.40 20.08 2.09
N TYR A 412 14.42 20.59 1.39
CA TYR A 412 14.59 22.01 1.13
C TYR A 412 13.96 22.45 -0.20
N GLU A 413 13.93 21.57 -1.22
CA GLU A 413 13.27 21.82 -2.51
C GLU A 413 12.37 20.66 -2.95
N PRO A 414 11.10 20.64 -2.48
CA PRO A 414 10.13 19.60 -2.77
C PRO A 414 9.85 19.34 -4.27
N PHE A 415 10.02 20.34 -5.14
CA PHE A 415 9.75 20.22 -6.57
C PHE A 415 10.74 19.32 -7.30
N TYR A 416 12.01 19.37 -6.89
CA TYR A 416 13.12 18.62 -7.48
C TYR A 416 13.60 17.52 -6.52
N GLN A 417 12.73 17.08 -5.60
CA GLN A 417 13.06 16.10 -4.56
C GLN A 417 14.35 16.45 -3.78
N GLY A 418 14.67 17.73 -3.69
CA GLY A 418 15.88 18.26 -3.09
C GLY A 418 15.85 18.05 -1.58
N ASN A 419 16.63 17.08 -1.10
CA ASN A 419 16.71 16.77 0.32
C ASN A 419 18.16 16.60 0.79
N VAL A 420 18.41 16.94 2.05
CA VAL A 420 19.67 16.66 2.75
C VAL A 420 19.36 15.69 3.87
N SER A 421 20.06 14.57 3.92
CA SER A 421 19.94 13.60 5.02
C SER A 421 21.26 13.47 5.78
N LEU A 422 21.17 13.55 7.10
CA LEU A 422 22.25 13.29 8.03
C LEU A 422 21.85 12.10 8.90
N SER A 423 22.57 11.00 8.78
CA SER A 423 22.32 9.77 9.53
C SER A 423 23.53 9.44 10.39
N ALA A 424 23.30 9.05 11.65
CA ALA A 424 24.33 8.57 12.54
C ALA A 424 23.82 7.37 13.34
N GLY A 425 24.61 6.31 13.42
CA GLY A 425 24.13 5.08 14.02
C GLY A 425 25.20 4.00 14.20
N ILE A 426 24.72 2.86 14.68
CA ILE A 426 25.48 1.61 14.76
C ILE A 426 25.14 0.79 13.53
N GLY A 427 26.15 0.58 12.69
CA GLY A 427 26.08 -0.22 11.47
C GLY A 427 26.12 -1.72 11.76
N ASN A 428 26.25 -2.48 10.68
CA ASN A 428 26.24 -3.93 10.76
C ASN A 428 27.62 -4.45 11.18
N PRO A 429 27.68 -5.47 12.06
CA PRO A 429 28.93 -6.16 12.35
C PRO A 429 29.55 -6.72 11.05
N THR A 430 30.81 -6.39 10.81
CA THR A 430 31.51 -6.72 9.56
C THR A 430 32.91 -7.28 9.83
N TYR A 431 33.56 -7.81 8.80
CA TYR A 431 34.90 -8.38 8.83
C TYR A 431 35.89 -7.52 8.05
N SER A 432 37.13 -7.47 8.56
CA SER A 432 38.26 -6.98 7.77
C SER A 432 38.64 -8.03 6.73
N SER A 433 38.90 -7.63 5.50
CA SER A 433 39.41 -8.52 4.44
C SER A 433 40.71 -9.22 4.86
N LEU A 434 41.64 -8.52 5.52
CA LEU A 434 42.90 -9.11 5.98
C LEU A 434 42.69 -10.20 7.03
N PHE A 435 41.69 -10.01 7.88
CA PHE A 435 41.33 -10.99 8.89
C PHE A 435 40.74 -12.26 8.24
N ILE A 436 39.92 -12.11 7.19
CA ILE A 436 39.39 -13.24 6.42
C ILE A 436 40.50 -14.01 5.72
N ASP A 437 41.39 -13.31 5.02
CA ASP A 437 42.52 -13.92 4.31
C ASP A 437 43.41 -14.73 5.27
N GLU A 438 43.65 -14.21 6.47
CA GLU A 438 44.46 -14.89 7.48
C GLU A 438 43.76 -16.13 8.02
N ILE A 439 42.45 -16.07 8.27
CA ILE A 439 41.69 -17.27 8.64
C ILE A 439 41.70 -18.29 7.51
N GLU A 440 41.49 -17.88 6.25
CA GLU A 440 41.42 -18.80 5.11
C GLU A 440 42.75 -19.56 4.94
N LYS A 441 43.89 -18.86 5.01
CA LYS A 441 45.23 -19.47 4.98
C LYS A 441 45.47 -20.46 6.13
N ASN A 442 45.01 -20.12 7.33
CA ASN A 442 45.15 -20.98 8.50
C ASN A 442 44.20 -22.20 8.43
N LEU A 443 43.04 -22.03 7.79
CA LEU A 443 42.04 -23.08 7.59
C LEU A 443 42.40 -24.07 6.49
N GLU A 444 43.12 -23.66 5.44
CA GLU A 444 43.62 -24.55 4.37
C GLU A 444 44.42 -25.75 4.92
N ASN A 445 45.00 -25.61 6.11
CA ASN A 445 45.77 -26.65 6.81
C ASN A 445 44.98 -27.41 7.89
N SER A 446 43.66 -27.22 8.01
CA SER A 446 42.84 -27.79 9.10
C SER A 446 41.52 -28.40 8.61
N THR A 447 40.96 -29.36 9.35
CA THR A 447 39.66 -30.00 9.06
C THR A 447 38.45 -29.13 9.45
N ILE A 448 38.70 -27.94 9.99
CA ILE A 448 37.68 -27.03 10.54
C ILE A 448 37.13 -26.18 9.39
N GLN A 449 35.81 -25.99 9.33
CA GLN A 449 35.20 -25.11 8.32
C GLN A 449 35.16 -23.67 8.85
N PHE A 450 35.17 -22.68 7.94
CA PHE A 450 35.08 -21.25 8.30
C PHE A 450 33.86 -20.94 9.18
N GLU A 451 32.78 -21.69 8.99
CA GLU A 451 31.55 -21.62 9.79
C GLU A 451 31.70 -22.00 11.27
N ASP A 452 32.73 -22.78 11.63
CA ASP A 452 32.94 -23.28 13.00
C ASP A 452 33.77 -22.31 13.85
N ILE A 453 34.39 -21.28 13.24
CA ILE A 453 35.19 -20.29 13.95
C ILE A 453 34.28 -19.15 14.44
N ALA A 454 34.21 -18.98 15.77
CA ALA A 454 33.59 -17.83 16.39
C ALA A 454 34.49 -16.60 16.23
N VAL A 455 34.32 -15.89 15.12
CA VAL A 455 35.16 -14.74 14.75
C VAL A 455 34.80 -13.47 15.53
N ASP A 456 35.82 -12.72 15.94
CA ASP A 456 35.71 -11.36 16.47
C ASP A 456 35.22 -10.37 15.41
N TYR A 457 34.07 -9.75 15.64
CA TYR A 457 33.48 -8.78 14.72
C TYR A 457 34.05 -7.38 14.90
N PHE A 458 33.99 -6.56 13.85
CA PHE A 458 34.08 -5.11 14.00
C PHE A 458 32.69 -4.51 14.17
N LYS A 459 32.47 -3.77 15.25
CA LYS A 459 31.34 -2.85 15.43
C LYS A 459 31.56 -1.62 14.56
N ASP A 460 30.65 -1.39 13.65
CA ASP A 460 30.65 -0.23 12.78
C ASP A 460 29.83 0.91 13.40
N TYR A 461 30.42 2.09 13.52
CA TYR A 461 29.74 3.32 13.85
C TYR A 461 29.85 4.24 12.65
N TYR A 462 28.75 4.77 12.16
CA TYR A 462 28.77 5.58 10.95
C TYR A 462 28.17 6.97 11.17
N VAL A 463 28.64 7.90 10.36
CA VAL A 463 28.01 9.19 10.09
C VAL A 463 27.93 9.36 8.58
N LYS A 464 26.74 9.63 8.07
CA LYS A 464 26.45 9.76 6.64
C LYS A 464 25.78 11.09 6.39
N LEU A 465 26.29 11.86 5.44
CA LEU A 465 25.71 13.13 5.01
C LEU A 465 25.47 13.10 3.51
N PHE A 466 24.21 13.08 3.09
CA PHE A 466 23.80 12.94 1.71
C PHE A 466 22.95 14.11 1.25
N ASN A 467 23.06 14.46 -0.02
CA ASN A 467 22.20 15.41 -0.70
C ASN A 467 21.62 14.75 -1.95
N ASP A 468 20.31 14.59 -1.97
CA ASP A 468 19.58 14.14 -3.14
C ASP A 468 19.07 15.37 -3.92
N TYR A 469 19.17 15.33 -5.24
CA TYR A 469 18.56 16.31 -6.12
C TYR A 469 18.15 15.68 -7.45
N GLU A 470 16.92 15.92 -7.88
CA GLU A 470 16.41 15.50 -9.17
C GLU A 470 16.80 16.52 -10.25
N LEU A 471 17.71 16.13 -11.15
CA LEU A 471 18.18 17.00 -12.23
C LEU A 471 17.14 17.14 -13.35
N PHE A 472 16.48 16.03 -13.69
CA PHE A 472 15.39 15.97 -14.65
C PHE A 472 14.50 14.77 -14.32
N ASN A 473 13.33 14.69 -14.94
CA ASN A 473 12.29 13.75 -14.53
C ASN A 473 12.78 12.29 -14.44
N GLY A 474 12.77 11.73 -13.23
CA GLY A 474 13.20 10.37 -12.95
C GLY A 474 14.71 10.17 -12.83
N PHE A 475 15.53 11.22 -12.98
CA PHE A 475 16.98 11.19 -12.77
C PHE A 475 17.35 11.91 -11.49
N VAL A 476 17.76 11.15 -10.48
CA VAL A 476 18.17 11.64 -9.16
C VAL A 476 19.66 11.44 -9.00
N SER A 477 20.36 12.53 -8.67
CA SER A 477 21.76 12.49 -8.25
C SER A 477 21.82 12.58 -6.74
N THR A 478 22.55 11.67 -6.13
CA THR A 478 22.90 11.74 -4.71
C THR A 478 24.40 11.93 -4.59
N ILE A 479 24.79 12.98 -3.87
CA ILE A 479 26.18 13.27 -3.55
C ILE A 479 26.29 13.29 -2.03
N GLY A 480 27.36 12.72 -1.50
CA GLY A 480 27.63 12.89 -0.08
C GLY A 480 28.88 12.20 0.39
N VAL A 481 28.93 12.02 1.70
CA VAL A 481 30.10 11.48 2.39
C VAL A 481 29.64 10.49 3.46
N GLU A 482 30.30 9.35 3.50
CA GLU A 482 30.19 8.36 4.55
C GLU A 482 31.48 8.35 5.38
N TYR A 483 31.33 8.34 6.70
CA TYR A 483 32.44 8.21 7.62
C TYR A 483 32.16 7.07 8.60
N HIS A 484 33.00 6.05 8.58
CA HIS A 484 32.86 4.84 9.39
C HIS A 484 34.00 4.74 10.41
N ILE A 485 33.67 4.34 11.63
CA ILE A 485 34.59 4.00 12.70
C ILE A 485 34.31 2.55 13.09
N ARG A 486 35.27 1.67 12.83
CA ARG A 486 35.14 0.23 13.03
C ARG A 486 35.99 -0.19 14.21
N GLN A 487 35.34 -0.65 15.28
CA GLN A 487 35.97 -1.07 16.52
C GLN A 487 35.90 -2.59 16.68
N PRO A 488 37.02 -3.29 16.91
CA PRO A 488 37.01 -4.73 17.10
C PRO A 488 36.32 -5.10 18.43
N LEU A 489 35.46 -6.12 18.41
CA LEU A 489 34.97 -6.78 19.63
C LEU A 489 36.07 -7.68 20.16
N LYS A 490 36.61 -7.35 21.34
CA LYS A 490 37.50 -8.25 22.06
C LYS A 490 36.65 -9.34 22.74
N ASN A 491 36.62 -10.56 22.22
CA ASN A 491 36.04 -11.67 22.97
C ASN A 491 37.07 -12.18 24.00
N ASN A 492 36.62 -12.42 25.23
CA ASN A 492 37.43 -13.04 26.29
C ASN A 492 37.60 -14.57 26.12
N ARG A 493 37.36 -15.11 24.91
CA ARG A 493 37.62 -16.52 24.64
C ARG A 493 39.04 -16.62 24.10
N PRO A 494 39.97 -17.34 24.75
CA PRO A 494 41.25 -17.62 24.14
C PRO A 494 40.96 -18.33 22.82
N ALA A 495 41.39 -17.73 21.71
CA ALA A 495 41.42 -18.41 20.43
C ALA A 495 42.11 -19.76 20.66
N ALA A 496 41.41 -20.85 20.42
CA ALA A 496 42.02 -22.17 20.48
C ALA A 496 43.02 -22.24 19.32
N SER A 497 44.27 -21.85 19.57
CA SER A 497 45.40 -22.14 18.70
C SER A 497 46.45 -22.90 19.50
N PRO A 498 46.64 -24.19 19.23
CA PRO A 498 47.83 -24.91 19.64
C PRO A 498 48.91 -24.70 18.58
N VAL A 499 49.34 -23.46 18.34
CA VAL A 499 50.52 -23.18 17.49
C VAL A 499 51.29 -22.00 18.11
N SER A 500 52.60 -22.14 18.05
CA SER A 500 53.70 -21.40 18.68
C SER A 500 53.53 -19.88 18.87
N ARG A 501 54.09 -19.41 19.99
CA ARG A 501 54.37 -18.01 20.35
C ARG A 501 55.43 -17.37 19.44
N GLU A 502 55.14 -17.24 18.15
CA GLU A 502 55.79 -16.28 17.28
C GLU A 502 54.72 -15.27 16.88
N GLU A 503 55.01 -13.98 17.09
CA GLU A 503 54.14 -12.79 16.91
C GLU A 503 52.77 -13.07 16.27
N ASN A 504 51.69 -13.06 17.06
CA ASN A 504 50.33 -13.24 16.53
C ASN A 504 49.96 -12.05 15.60
N PRO A 505 49.96 -12.19 14.26
CA PRO A 505 49.65 -11.08 13.35
C PRO A 505 48.20 -10.59 13.50
N ILE A 506 47.35 -11.40 14.14
CA ILE A 506 45.94 -11.12 14.39
C ILE A 506 45.77 -9.95 15.38
N GLU A 507 46.65 -9.78 16.37
CA GLU A 507 46.55 -8.67 17.33
C GLU A 507 46.78 -7.30 16.67
N ASP A 508 47.67 -7.22 15.67
CA ASP A 508 47.93 -6.01 14.89
C ASP A 508 46.78 -5.65 13.91
N ILE A 509 46.00 -6.65 13.49
CA ILE A 509 44.83 -6.45 12.62
C ILE A 509 43.63 -5.91 13.43
N LEU A 510 43.51 -6.30 14.70
CA LEU A 510 42.43 -5.90 15.62
C LEU A 510 42.64 -4.49 16.23
N VAL A 511 42.82 -3.49 15.37
CA VAL A 511 42.92 -2.07 15.73
C VAL A 511 41.69 -1.31 15.22
N THR A 512 41.31 -0.23 15.90
CA THR A 512 40.20 0.63 15.44
C THR A 512 40.53 1.23 14.07
N LYS A 513 39.67 1.01 13.09
CA LYS A 513 39.83 1.52 11.72
C LYS A 513 38.85 2.64 11.45
N LYS A 514 39.26 3.58 10.60
CA LYS A 514 38.42 4.70 10.18
C LYS A 514 38.38 4.75 8.66
N ALA A 515 37.22 4.99 8.09
CA ALA A 515 37.05 5.10 6.64
C ALA A 515 36.27 6.37 6.32
N PHE A 516 36.92 7.31 5.63
CA PHE A 516 36.27 8.46 5.02
C PHE A 516 36.04 8.17 3.53
N ALA A 517 34.78 8.16 3.10
CA ALA A 517 34.38 7.75 1.76
C ALA A 517 33.34 8.73 1.18
N PRO A 518 33.75 9.74 0.40
CA PRO A 518 32.82 10.41 -0.51
C PRO A 518 32.22 9.41 -1.49
N TYR A 519 30.95 9.61 -1.81
CA TYR A 519 30.24 8.77 -2.75
C TYR A 519 29.31 9.58 -3.67
N LEU A 520 29.10 9.04 -4.87
CA LEU A 520 28.20 9.54 -5.89
C LEU A 520 27.27 8.39 -6.27
N ARG A 521 25.96 8.63 -6.19
CA ARG A 521 24.94 7.71 -6.70
C ARG A 521 24.11 8.40 -7.76
N LEU A 522 23.94 7.72 -8.89
CA LEU A 522 23.08 8.16 -9.98
C LEU A 522 21.95 7.16 -10.11
N SER A 523 20.70 7.63 -9.98
CA SER A 523 19.50 6.81 -10.13
C SER A 523 18.68 7.33 -11.29
N TRP A 524 18.33 6.47 -12.24
CA TRP A 524 17.55 6.85 -13.42
C TRP A 524 16.39 5.89 -13.68
N THR A 525 15.19 6.44 -13.73
CA THR A 525 13.96 5.75 -14.14
C THR A 525 13.37 6.45 -15.36
N PRO A 526 13.51 5.90 -16.56
CA PRO A 526 12.93 6.49 -17.77
C PRO A 526 11.40 6.63 -17.68
N GLU A 527 10.83 7.66 -18.31
CA GLU A 527 9.38 7.92 -18.37
C GLU A 527 8.63 7.81 -17.03
N GLN A 528 9.25 8.28 -15.95
CA GLN A 528 8.66 8.22 -14.63
C GLN A 528 7.41 9.12 -14.53
N TYR A 529 6.24 8.52 -14.29
CA TYR A 529 5.03 9.29 -13.95
C TYR A 529 5.14 9.84 -12.53
N TYR A 530 4.67 11.07 -12.34
CA TYR A 530 4.76 11.77 -11.05
C TYR A 530 3.54 12.65 -10.78
N ARG A 531 3.23 12.90 -9.52
CA ARG A 531 2.16 13.79 -9.07
C ARG A 531 2.71 14.81 -8.07
N TYR A 532 2.15 16.01 -8.03
CA TYR A 532 2.44 17.00 -7.01
C TYR A 532 1.39 16.99 -5.90
N GLU A 533 1.85 16.95 -4.66
CA GLU A 533 1.02 17.18 -3.48
C GLU A 533 1.47 18.48 -2.81
N GLY A 534 0.75 19.57 -3.09
CA GLY A 534 1.26 20.91 -2.81
C GLY A 534 2.47 21.21 -3.70
N ARG A 535 3.66 21.38 -3.12
CA ARG A 535 4.93 21.51 -3.86
C ARG A 535 5.73 20.20 -3.92
N GLN A 536 5.32 19.16 -3.21
CA GLN A 536 6.07 17.91 -3.13
C GLN A 536 5.83 17.06 -4.36
N LYS A 537 6.91 16.75 -5.10
CA LYS A 537 6.85 15.77 -6.19
C LYS A 537 6.86 14.34 -5.62
N ILE A 538 5.96 13.50 -6.13
CA ILE A 538 5.79 12.11 -5.73
C ILE A 538 5.79 11.23 -6.99
N TYR A 539 6.72 10.29 -7.08
CA TYR A 539 6.74 9.31 -8.16
C TYR A 539 5.61 8.29 -8.01
N VAL A 540 5.03 7.84 -9.12
CA VAL A 540 3.88 6.94 -9.14
C VAL A 540 4.21 5.61 -9.81
N ARG A 541 4.51 5.62 -11.12
CA ARG A 541 4.81 4.40 -11.88
C ARG A 541 5.72 4.67 -13.07
N SER A 542 6.44 3.66 -13.53
CA SER A 542 7.13 3.67 -14.81
C SER A 542 6.95 2.32 -15.52
N ARG A 543 7.05 2.32 -16.85
CA ARG A 543 7.12 1.10 -17.67
C ARG A 543 8.54 0.53 -17.72
N PHE A 544 9.53 1.30 -17.31
CA PHE A 544 10.94 0.94 -17.34
C PHE A 544 11.46 0.62 -15.94
N PRO A 545 12.53 -0.20 -15.85
CA PRO A 545 13.26 -0.39 -14.60
C PRO A 545 13.91 0.89 -14.11
N THR A 546 14.23 0.90 -12.81
CA THR A 546 15.12 1.90 -12.22
C THR A 546 16.54 1.36 -12.23
N PHE A 547 17.44 2.11 -12.85
CA PHE A 547 18.86 1.81 -12.85
C PHE A 547 19.55 2.68 -11.79
N LYS A 548 20.45 2.09 -11.01
CA LYS A 548 21.30 2.84 -10.07
C LYS A 548 22.75 2.44 -10.24
N ILE A 549 23.62 3.43 -10.22
CA ILE A 549 25.07 3.25 -10.17
C ILE A 549 25.57 3.99 -8.95
N GLU A 550 26.39 3.33 -8.15
CA GLU A 550 27.06 3.91 -6.99
C GLU A 550 28.57 3.81 -7.15
N LEU A 551 29.24 4.92 -6.90
CA LEU A 551 30.69 5.05 -6.91
C LEU A 551 31.11 5.63 -5.55
N SER A 552 31.86 4.87 -4.78
CA SER A 552 32.39 5.30 -3.49
C SER A 552 33.92 5.16 -3.50
N ARG A 553 34.62 6.15 -2.97
CA ARG A 553 36.09 6.12 -2.89
C ARG A 553 36.54 6.52 -1.50
N SER A 554 37.20 5.61 -0.81
CA SER A 554 37.82 5.89 0.48
C SER A 554 39.23 6.48 0.29
N TYR A 555 39.52 7.54 1.04
CA TYR A 555 40.83 8.20 1.05
C TYR A 555 41.53 7.98 2.38
N ARG A 556 42.83 7.69 2.32
CA ARG A 556 43.70 7.61 3.50
C ARG A 556 44.03 9.02 4.02
N ASP A 557 44.31 9.11 5.31
CA ASP A 557 44.80 10.30 6.05
C ASP A 557 43.82 11.49 6.15
N VAL A 558 42.67 11.44 5.46
CA VAL A 558 41.60 12.43 5.61
C VAL A 558 40.79 12.14 6.88
N PHE A 559 40.69 13.10 7.80
CA PHE A 559 40.04 12.93 9.13
C PHE A 559 40.56 11.72 9.94
N GLY A 560 41.81 11.30 9.72
CA GLY A 560 42.39 10.12 10.36
C GLY A 560 41.87 8.79 9.79
N SER A 561 41.37 8.80 8.54
CA SER A 561 41.00 7.61 7.79
C SER A 561 42.22 6.72 7.55
N THR A 562 42.09 5.44 7.86
CA THR A 562 43.14 4.41 7.70
C THR A 562 42.93 3.56 6.45
N SER A 563 41.79 3.69 5.76
CA SER A 563 41.43 2.88 4.61
C SER A 563 41.52 3.65 3.28
N GLN A 564 41.83 2.91 2.22
CA GLN A 564 41.82 3.38 0.83
C GLN A 564 41.38 2.24 -0.10
N TYR A 565 40.20 2.42 -0.69
CA TYR A 565 39.57 1.50 -1.63
C TYR A 565 38.59 2.26 -2.54
N ASN A 566 38.26 1.70 -3.71
CA ASN A 566 37.13 2.15 -4.51
C ASN A 566 36.06 1.06 -4.51
N ARG A 567 34.79 1.44 -4.37
CA ARG A 567 33.63 0.55 -4.47
C ARG A 567 32.75 1.01 -5.62
N ILE A 568 32.40 0.07 -6.50
CA ILE A 568 31.45 0.31 -7.58
C ILE A 568 30.31 -0.68 -7.43
N GLU A 569 29.08 -0.18 -7.45
CA GLU A 569 27.87 -1.01 -7.41
C GLU A 569 26.87 -0.58 -8.49
N PHE A 570 26.18 -1.57 -9.04
CA PHE A 570 25.12 -1.43 -10.00
C PHE A 570 23.87 -2.14 -9.49
N ASP A 571 22.72 -1.48 -9.63
CA ASP A 571 21.40 -2.02 -9.28
C ASP A 571 20.41 -1.77 -10.43
N MET A 572 19.60 -2.79 -10.71
CA MET A 572 18.47 -2.72 -11.62
C MET A 572 17.26 -3.37 -10.95
N SER A 573 16.22 -2.59 -10.70
CA SER A 573 15.00 -3.07 -10.05
C SER A 573 13.74 -2.56 -10.73
N GLN A 574 12.70 -3.39 -10.77
CA GLN A 574 11.41 -3.03 -11.34
C GLN A 574 10.25 -3.78 -10.67
N ASN A 575 9.11 -3.10 -10.58
CA ASN A 575 7.82 -3.68 -10.24
C ASN A 575 6.90 -3.62 -11.46
N ILE A 576 6.52 -4.78 -12.01
CA ILE A 576 5.66 -4.93 -13.17
C ILE A 576 4.27 -5.40 -12.71
N PRO A 577 3.23 -4.58 -12.84
CA PRO A 577 1.86 -5.03 -12.60
C PRO A 577 1.42 -5.96 -13.75
N LEU A 578 1.19 -7.25 -13.44
CA LEU A 578 0.70 -8.25 -14.42
C LEU A 578 -0.83 -8.21 -14.55
N GLY A 579 -1.49 -7.62 -13.56
CA GLY A 579 -2.91 -7.35 -13.56
C GLY A 579 -3.30 -6.54 -12.33
N PRO A 580 -4.60 -6.31 -12.13
CA PRO A 580 -5.06 -5.49 -11.02
C PRO A 580 -4.79 -6.10 -9.61
N MET A 581 -4.55 -7.41 -9.54
CA MET A 581 -4.34 -8.19 -8.31
C MET A 581 -2.94 -8.79 -8.18
N SER A 582 -2.14 -8.79 -9.25
CA SER A 582 -0.85 -9.49 -9.27
C SER A 582 0.27 -8.58 -9.75
N SER A 583 1.44 -8.73 -9.11
CA SER A 583 2.64 -7.98 -9.47
C SER A 583 3.85 -8.88 -9.49
N PHE A 584 4.68 -8.71 -10.51
CA PHE A 584 5.97 -9.36 -10.65
C PHE A 584 7.06 -8.33 -10.36
N GLN A 585 7.93 -8.65 -9.42
CA GLN A 585 9.01 -7.77 -9.00
C GLN A 585 10.33 -8.48 -9.18
N TYR A 586 11.32 -7.76 -9.69
CA TYR A 586 12.68 -8.27 -9.78
C TYR A 586 13.70 -7.22 -9.37
N HIS A 587 14.83 -7.72 -8.90
CA HIS A 587 15.97 -6.92 -8.46
C HIS A 587 17.26 -7.66 -8.79
N VAL A 588 18.13 -7.01 -9.55
CA VAL A 588 19.44 -7.53 -9.94
C VAL A 588 20.48 -6.53 -9.47
N GLY A 589 21.46 -6.99 -8.70
CA GLY A 589 22.51 -6.15 -8.15
C GLY A 589 23.87 -6.79 -8.34
N ALA A 590 24.89 -5.98 -8.60
CA ALA A 590 26.27 -6.42 -8.64
C ALA A 590 27.19 -5.35 -8.05
N GLY A 591 28.21 -5.78 -7.33
CA GLY A 591 29.16 -4.86 -6.69
C GLY A 591 30.55 -5.45 -6.60
N ARG A 592 31.56 -4.58 -6.60
CA ARG A 592 32.96 -4.96 -6.44
C ARG A 592 33.82 -3.85 -5.86
N PHE A 593 34.80 -4.24 -5.03
CA PHE A 593 35.89 -3.36 -4.59
C PHE A 593 37.06 -3.40 -5.60
N ILE A 594 37.56 -2.23 -6.00
CA ILE A 594 38.63 -2.04 -7.01
C ILE A 594 39.73 -1.16 -6.41
N ASN A 595 40.97 -1.29 -6.90
CA ASN A 595 42.14 -0.50 -6.46
C ASN A 595 42.32 -0.52 -4.94
N GLN A 596 42.34 -1.74 -4.38
CA GLN A 596 42.45 -1.98 -2.95
C GLN A 596 43.92 -1.87 -2.53
N SER A 597 44.27 -0.78 -1.83
CA SER A 597 45.62 -0.61 -1.27
C SER A 597 45.69 -0.90 0.23
N THR A 598 44.55 -0.93 0.90
CA THR A 598 44.39 -1.31 2.31
C THR A 598 43.27 -2.33 2.44
N GLU A 599 43.07 -2.86 3.64
CA GLU A 599 41.90 -3.69 3.95
C GLU A 599 40.59 -2.98 3.62
N TYR A 600 39.60 -3.76 3.19
CA TYR A 600 38.23 -3.32 2.99
C TYR A 600 37.30 -4.09 3.92
N PHE A 601 36.08 -3.59 4.04
CA PHE A 601 35.00 -4.23 4.78
C PHE A 601 33.85 -4.37 3.81
N ALA A 602 33.31 -5.58 3.64
CA ALA A 602 32.26 -5.85 2.65
C ALA A 602 30.92 -5.23 3.09
N ASP A 603 30.73 -3.96 2.78
CA ASP A 603 29.58 -3.14 3.15
C ASP A 603 28.81 -2.64 1.93
N PHE A 604 28.48 -3.56 1.03
CA PHE A 604 27.72 -3.26 -0.18
C PHE A 604 26.35 -2.65 0.11
N THR A 605 26.04 -1.54 -0.53
CA THR A 605 24.81 -0.78 -0.30
C THR A 605 23.58 -1.41 -0.96
N PHE A 606 23.72 -1.99 -2.16
CA PHE A 606 22.62 -2.61 -2.90
C PHE A 606 22.43 -4.09 -2.60
N PHE A 607 23.24 -4.67 -1.71
CA PHE A 607 23.10 -6.05 -1.29
C PHE A 607 21.78 -6.27 -0.53
N ALA A 608 20.94 -7.18 -1.01
CA ALA A 608 19.56 -7.34 -0.53
C ALA A 608 19.48 -8.19 0.75
N LYS A 609 20.20 -7.79 1.81
CA LYS A 609 20.14 -8.41 3.13
C LYS A 609 19.91 -7.37 4.21
N ASN A 610 18.75 -7.45 4.85
CA ASN A 610 18.50 -6.71 6.08
C ASN A 610 19.10 -7.47 7.25
N ASN A 611 20.02 -6.82 7.96
CA ASN A 611 20.62 -7.41 9.15
C ASN A 611 19.69 -7.27 10.37
N PHE A 612 18.93 -6.17 10.49
CA PHE A 612 17.83 -6.08 11.45
C PHE A 612 16.49 -6.41 10.75
N PRO A 613 15.68 -7.36 11.26
CA PRO A 613 14.37 -7.67 10.71
C PRO A 613 13.37 -6.56 11.07
N ASP A 614 13.49 -5.41 10.39
CA ASP A 614 12.75 -4.18 10.73
C ASP A 614 11.33 -4.14 10.17
N ASN A 615 10.77 -5.27 9.68
CA ASN A 615 9.40 -5.52 9.17
C ASN A 615 9.43 -6.41 7.93
N TRP A 616 8.25 -6.78 7.42
CA TRP A 616 8.03 -7.36 6.09
C TRP A 616 8.30 -6.36 4.95
N GLN A 617 9.41 -5.63 5.04
CA GLN A 617 9.95 -4.78 3.99
C GLN A 617 10.95 -5.59 3.18
N ASP A 618 10.43 -6.43 2.29
CA ASP A 618 11.26 -7.30 1.43
C ASP A 618 11.89 -6.53 0.24
N GLY A 619 11.88 -5.20 0.25
CA GLY A 619 12.32 -4.39 -0.88
C GLY A 619 11.53 -4.68 -2.16
N ILE A 620 12.10 -4.31 -3.32
CA ILE A 620 11.58 -4.73 -4.63
C ILE A 620 12.20 -6.10 -4.95
N GLY A 621 11.38 -7.11 -5.23
CA GLY A 621 11.84 -8.43 -5.67
C GLY A 621 12.25 -9.40 -4.55
N GLY A 622 12.38 -8.95 -3.30
CA GLY A 622 12.74 -9.80 -2.17
C GLY A 622 14.11 -9.49 -1.57
N THR A 623 14.36 -10.01 -0.36
CA THR A 623 15.66 -10.00 0.32
C THR A 623 16.03 -11.42 0.77
N PHE A 624 17.31 -11.71 0.94
CA PHE A 624 17.74 -12.97 1.54
C PHE A 624 17.29 -13.09 2.99
N SER A 625 16.44 -14.06 3.30
CA SER A 625 15.94 -14.29 4.66
C SER A 625 16.86 -15.23 5.42
N LEU A 626 17.35 -16.30 4.77
CA LEU A 626 18.18 -17.34 5.39
C LEU A 626 19.69 -17.17 5.19
N LEU A 627 20.12 -16.22 4.35
CA LEU A 627 21.55 -16.02 4.17
C LEU A 627 22.20 -15.51 5.47
N ASN A 628 23.18 -16.26 5.98
CA ASN A 628 23.96 -15.84 7.14
C ASN A 628 24.95 -14.73 6.74
N ARG A 629 25.07 -13.70 7.60
CA ARG A 629 25.92 -12.54 7.31
C ARG A 629 27.39 -12.83 7.13
N HIS A 630 27.87 -13.90 7.75
CA HIS A 630 29.29 -14.26 7.71
C HIS A 630 29.76 -14.66 6.32
N LEU A 631 28.86 -15.22 5.51
CA LEU A 631 29.19 -15.79 4.22
C LEU A 631 29.39 -14.71 3.16
N TYR A 632 28.60 -13.63 3.20
CA TYR A 632 28.71 -12.55 2.21
C TYR A 632 29.69 -11.46 2.62
N ASN A 633 29.89 -11.24 3.93
CA ASN A 633 30.86 -10.27 4.43
C ASN A 633 32.32 -10.64 4.11
N ALA A 634 32.58 -11.88 3.66
CA ALA A 634 33.90 -12.40 3.36
C ALA A 634 34.36 -12.15 1.90
N SER A 635 33.49 -11.63 1.03
CA SER A 635 33.77 -11.52 -0.41
C SER A 635 33.99 -10.07 -0.87
N ASP A 636 34.91 -9.88 -1.82
CA ASP A 636 35.24 -8.58 -2.45
C ASP A 636 34.23 -8.14 -3.54
N SER A 637 33.37 -9.07 -3.93
CA SER A 637 32.44 -8.92 -5.05
C SER A 637 31.22 -9.82 -4.88
N TYR A 638 30.11 -9.38 -5.46
CA TYR A 638 28.88 -10.16 -5.48
C TYR A 638 28.07 -9.90 -6.75
N ILE A 639 27.28 -10.90 -7.13
CA ILE A 639 26.20 -10.78 -8.09
C ILE A 639 24.96 -11.42 -7.47
N GLN A 640 23.85 -10.71 -7.44
CA GLN A 640 22.59 -11.20 -6.89
C GLN A 640 21.45 -11.00 -7.89
N GLY A 641 20.45 -11.87 -7.80
CA GLY A 641 19.19 -11.76 -8.51
C GLY A 641 18.04 -12.20 -7.60
N HIS A 642 17.00 -11.39 -7.53
CA HIS A 642 15.80 -11.64 -6.75
C HIS A 642 14.57 -11.49 -7.62
N ILE A 643 13.63 -12.41 -7.44
CA ILE A 643 12.33 -12.41 -8.08
C ILE A 643 11.28 -12.64 -7.00
N MET A 644 10.25 -11.80 -7.00
CA MET A 644 9.07 -11.96 -6.18
C MET A 644 7.81 -11.87 -7.03
N LEU A 645 6.99 -12.91 -6.97
CA LEU A 645 5.65 -12.92 -7.56
C LEU A 645 4.63 -12.76 -6.43
N GLU A 646 3.91 -11.65 -6.43
CA GLU A 646 2.79 -11.43 -5.52
C GLU A 646 1.47 -11.68 -6.25
N THR A 647 0.67 -12.62 -5.74
CA THR A 647 -0.64 -12.95 -6.30
C THR A 647 -1.57 -13.50 -5.20
N PRO A 648 -2.88 -13.19 -5.23
CA PRO A 648 -3.83 -13.61 -4.19
C PRO A 648 -4.26 -15.08 -4.27
N PHE A 649 -3.95 -15.82 -5.35
CA PHE A 649 -4.57 -17.12 -5.63
C PHE A 649 -3.54 -18.14 -6.13
N LEU A 650 -2.71 -18.69 -5.25
CA LEU A 650 -1.69 -19.67 -5.65
C LEU A 650 -1.95 -21.05 -5.02
N ILE A 651 -1.55 -21.25 -3.77
CA ILE A 651 -1.63 -22.52 -3.04
C ILE A 651 -2.76 -22.49 -2.01
N VAL A 652 -2.87 -21.40 -1.23
CA VAL A 652 -3.77 -21.36 -0.06
C VAL A 652 -5.24 -21.24 -0.44
N ARG A 653 -5.56 -20.85 -1.69
CA ARG A 653 -6.92 -20.87 -2.25
C ARG A 653 -7.67 -22.18 -2.00
N ASN A 654 -6.98 -23.31 -1.98
CA ASN A 654 -7.63 -24.63 -1.86
C ASN A 654 -7.99 -25.00 -0.40
N ILE A 655 -7.71 -24.12 0.57
CA ILE A 655 -7.93 -24.37 2.00
C ILE A 655 -9.00 -23.40 2.55
N PRO A 656 -10.30 -23.81 2.59
CA PRO A 656 -11.44 -22.90 2.83
C PRO A 656 -11.49 -22.20 4.20
N LEU A 657 -10.73 -22.64 5.21
CA LEU A 657 -10.67 -21.98 6.53
C LEU A 657 -9.64 -20.86 6.61
N ILE A 658 -8.59 -20.93 5.78
CA ILE A 658 -7.45 -20.02 5.81
C ILE A 658 -7.53 -19.02 4.65
N SER A 659 -8.14 -19.41 3.52
CA SER A 659 -8.26 -18.58 2.32
C SER A 659 -8.97 -17.24 2.55
N ASP A 660 -10.00 -17.21 3.40
CA ASP A 660 -10.80 -15.98 3.63
C ASP A 660 -10.00 -14.89 4.37
N TYR A 661 -8.91 -15.26 5.04
CA TYR A 661 -8.05 -14.35 5.79
C TYR A 661 -6.75 -14.00 5.07
N ILE A 662 -6.39 -14.69 3.98
CA ILE A 662 -5.12 -14.51 3.27
C ILE A 662 -5.40 -13.92 1.89
N ASN A 663 -5.02 -12.65 1.71
CA ASN A 663 -5.35 -11.90 0.50
C ASN A 663 -4.15 -11.75 -0.45
N ARG A 664 -2.94 -12.11 -0.01
CA ARG A 664 -1.71 -12.01 -0.80
C ARG A 664 -0.81 -13.20 -0.49
N GLU A 665 -0.51 -13.97 -1.51
CA GLU A 665 0.51 -15.01 -1.50
C GLU A 665 1.74 -14.48 -2.26
N ARG A 666 2.93 -14.83 -1.79
CA ARG A 666 4.21 -14.37 -2.36
C ARG A 666 5.11 -15.56 -2.61
N LEU A 667 5.62 -15.69 -3.83
CA LEU A 667 6.71 -16.60 -4.15
C LEU A 667 8.00 -15.82 -4.28
N TYR A 668 9.05 -16.32 -3.63
CA TYR A 668 10.38 -15.73 -3.64
C TYR A 668 11.35 -16.70 -4.31
N ALA A 669 12.20 -16.17 -5.17
CA ALA A 669 13.38 -16.87 -5.69
C ALA A 669 14.55 -15.90 -5.67
N SER A 670 15.60 -16.24 -4.93
CA SER A 670 16.80 -15.42 -4.79
C SER A 670 18.04 -16.24 -5.11
N GLN A 671 18.97 -15.64 -5.83
CA GLN A 671 20.24 -16.24 -6.23
C GLN A 671 21.38 -15.29 -5.88
N LEU A 672 22.43 -15.82 -5.29
CA LEU A 672 23.67 -15.11 -4.98
C LEU A 672 24.87 -15.88 -5.53
N TYR A 673 25.77 -15.13 -6.14
CA TYR A 673 27.11 -15.56 -6.49
C TYR A 673 28.10 -14.66 -5.78
N THR A 674 29.01 -15.27 -5.01
CA THR A 674 30.22 -14.63 -4.50
C THR A 674 31.40 -15.57 -4.74
N PRO A 675 32.64 -15.07 -4.85
CA PRO A 675 33.82 -15.90 -5.02
C PRO A 675 33.93 -17.03 -3.97
N ASN A 676 33.64 -16.74 -2.70
CA ASN A 676 33.82 -17.70 -1.60
C ASN A 676 32.70 -18.75 -1.56
N ILE A 677 31.44 -18.38 -1.81
CA ILE A 677 30.29 -19.31 -1.72
C ILE A 677 30.10 -20.08 -3.04
N GLY A 678 30.44 -19.47 -4.18
CA GLY A 678 30.25 -19.99 -5.52
C GLY A 678 28.79 -19.95 -6.01
N SER A 679 27.81 -20.43 -5.22
CA SER A 679 26.39 -20.30 -5.57
C SER A 679 25.51 -20.53 -4.34
N TYR A 680 24.57 -19.61 -4.11
CA TYR A 680 23.56 -19.70 -3.05
C TYR A 680 22.18 -19.41 -3.63
N THR A 681 21.24 -20.31 -3.40
CA THR A 681 19.86 -20.18 -3.87
C THR A 681 18.90 -20.23 -2.69
N GLU A 682 17.91 -19.34 -2.67
CA GLU A 682 16.87 -19.31 -1.64
C GLU A 682 15.49 -19.23 -2.30
N PHE A 683 14.62 -20.18 -1.97
CA PHE A 683 13.22 -20.15 -2.35
C PHE A 683 12.36 -19.87 -1.14
N GLY A 684 11.28 -19.13 -1.34
CA GLY A 684 10.36 -18.80 -0.26
C GLY A 684 8.91 -18.80 -0.70
N TYR A 685 8.04 -19.12 0.25
CA TYR A 685 6.60 -18.97 0.12
C TYR A 685 6.06 -18.20 1.32
N GLY A 686 5.44 -17.06 1.06
CA GLY A 686 4.90 -16.15 2.07
C GLY A 686 3.43 -15.86 1.90
N VAL A 687 2.78 -15.52 3.01
CA VAL A 687 1.37 -15.14 3.08
C VAL A 687 1.20 -13.87 3.89
N GLY A 688 0.23 -13.03 3.51
CA GLY A 688 -0.11 -11.79 4.22
C GLY A 688 -1.60 -11.45 4.20
N ASN A 689 -2.06 -10.76 5.25
CA ASN A 689 -3.44 -10.29 5.43
C ASN A 689 -3.54 -8.76 5.33
N ARG A 690 -4.64 -8.24 4.76
CA ARG A 690 -4.94 -6.81 4.58
C ARG A 690 -5.38 -6.08 5.86
N PHE A 691 -6.09 -6.71 6.81
CA PHE A 691 -6.93 -5.90 7.72
C PHE A 691 -6.20 -5.15 8.84
N PHE A 692 -5.01 -5.58 9.20
CA PHE A 692 -4.13 -4.72 9.99
C PHE A 692 -2.70 -4.72 9.46
N LYS A 693 -2.37 -5.37 8.33
CA LYS A 693 -0.97 -5.74 8.06
C LYS A 693 -0.30 -6.48 9.24
N THR A 694 -1.09 -7.06 10.18
CA THR A 694 -0.61 -7.54 11.49
C THR A 694 0.14 -8.83 11.48
N ALA A 695 0.10 -9.64 10.44
CA ALA A 695 0.88 -10.87 10.45
C ALA A 695 1.24 -11.20 9.02
N ASN A 696 2.53 -11.10 8.74
CA ASN A 696 3.12 -11.69 7.56
C ASN A 696 3.96 -12.87 8.03
N ALA A 697 3.86 -14.00 7.32
CA ALA A 697 4.64 -15.19 7.60
C ALA A 697 5.14 -15.80 6.29
N ALA A 698 6.37 -16.31 6.29
CA ALA A 698 6.90 -17.08 5.17
C ALA A 698 7.84 -18.17 5.65
N ILE A 699 7.90 -19.19 4.81
CA ILE A 699 8.81 -20.32 4.93
C ILE A 699 9.81 -20.17 3.79
N PHE A 700 11.09 -20.33 4.13
CA PHE A 700 12.19 -20.27 3.18
C PHE A 700 12.98 -21.58 3.22
N CYS A 701 13.55 -21.97 2.09
CA CYS A 701 14.53 -23.05 1.98
C CYS A 701 15.77 -22.54 1.24
N SER A 702 16.94 -22.91 1.75
CA SER A 702 18.24 -22.49 1.22
C SER A 702 19.03 -23.66 0.67
N PHE A 703 19.79 -23.38 -0.40
CA PHE A 703 20.64 -24.34 -1.09
C PHE A 703 22.03 -23.72 -1.29
N HIS A 704 23.07 -24.49 -0.99
CA HIS A 704 24.44 -24.17 -1.33
C HIS A 704 24.85 -25.00 -2.54
N ARG A 705 25.14 -24.33 -3.66
CA ARG A 705 25.37 -24.94 -4.96
C ARG A 705 24.15 -25.80 -5.37
N THR A 706 24.19 -27.10 -5.11
CA THR A 706 23.10 -28.05 -5.37
C THR A 706 22.56 -28.73 -4.12
N ASN A 707 23.23 -28.53 -2.97
CA ASN A 707 22.92 -29.24 -1.74
C ASN A 707 21.98 -28.41 -0.86
N PHE A 708 20.94 -29.05 -0.35
CA PHE A 708 20.05 -28.46 0.64
C PHE A 708 20.81 -28.11 1.91
N ARG A 709 20.60 -26.89 2.45
CA ARG A 709 21.26 -26.42 3.67
C ARG A 709 20.29 -26.36 4.84
N GLU A 710 19.28 -25.48 4.77
CA GLU A 710 18.33 -25.29 5.87
C GLU A 710 16.97 -24.78 5.41
N VAL A 711 15.96 -25.00 6.27
CA VAL A 711 14.64 -24.37 6.20
C VAL A 711 14.50 -23.42 7.38
N GLY A 712 13.91 -22.26 7.12
CA GLY A 712 13.63 -21.29 8.17
C GLY A 712 12.34 -20.51 7.93
N PHE A 713 11.95 -19.80 8.98
CA PHE A 713 10.68 -19.11 9.10
C PHE A 713 10.93 -17.64 9.43
N LYS A 714 10.15 -16.77 8.79
CA LYS A 714 10.10 -15.34 9.09
C LYS A 714 8.67 -14.99 9.44
N ALA A 715 8.49 -14.27 10.55
CA ALA A 715 7.19 -13.77 10.97
C ALA A 715 7.33 -12.35 11.53
N SER A 716 6.41 -11.46 11.15
CA SER A 716 6.39 -10.09 11.65
C SER A 716 4.97 -9.58 11.80
N PHE A 717 4.75 -8.72 12.81
CA PHE A 717 3.48 -8.05 13.01
C PHE A 717 3.56 -6.56 12.66
N GLU A 718 2.67 -6.04 11.81
CA GLU A 718 2.64 -4.60 11.44
C GLU A 718 1.25 -3.95 11.64
N LEU A 719 1.17 -2.62 11.57
CA LEU A 719 -0.09 -1.86 11.46
C LEU A 719 -0.01 -0.84 10.32
#